data_AF-A0A2V8RBP7-F1
#
_entry.id   AF-A0A2V8RBP7-F1
#
_cell.length_a   1.000
_cell.length_b   1.000
_cell.length_c   1.000
_cell.angle_alpha   90.00
_cell.angle_beta   90.00
_cell.angle_gamma   90.00
#
_symmetry.space_group_name_H-M   'P 1'
#
loop_
_entity.id
_entity.type
_entity.pdbx_description
1 polymer ?
#
loop_
_entity_poly.entity_id
_entity_poly.type
_entity_poly.pdbx_seq_one_letter_code
_entity_poly.pdbx_strand_id
1 'polypeptide(L)'
;MRIDHHGKRNLVRAGAGNESRALASAMRRLVTEKLLDGKQAQGVWGEFPVYLFRGFVGRVLSGAIVSEAPPRGRQTGSPAGVGRSGRATHDTEPLLTRGLLTPTEALLAPRVAIDREELPLRRSLISQIIKQLSTAGKLKAIRPLANRDGCVNTIATLIGELQRAGKTPAEFRKVVEEREEEAATEAQRPGEGTKGKPRTTGGRRALSSPRSQIDFDREVALIYSAYVEALDRFGLTDEDADQLRALQILSGEVAGRSVSLPWLEQVDLLVLDGFFDFTPVQGEILRRLIPAIPNTIVNLNHDERNEEIFQPFRSTIEHLESIAAFDTKIDNEIAPVQGDLASLRQRLFNSADGRATNDSKNAGAHLRVRPEGRHTGLPLQNITLLECGDRETEIRSIAKEIKALVLNEGYQLSDIGLVVRERSAYADTILRVCAGESIPCNLERRVEAVHVPAVRACGKLFQLLKEPAREDFRNPKAGDIAHLLKTDYFRVSPEDLAALTEDFEKKYASMLAEGVSKGSTESKLRNALGIGRWSPDILENVIAYVGAELRIDAWVARAQLLIGALPSAEAARELIAGKDGAEDDSASTDADPPPDEAPVIEKRKKPVPAPPAALAWTAMVLRHLQRLITELPEEGEAEELRVAIALLLDRFDFANQVRKPFRRSATTPDIPRAALDIRGLEGVRRAIAAAVRSFKYAGEIVSEARAAAPSLTVGLLPRITLASFVDEVERCLRSQVLSVRRNGRRRLPAARLARLALSARGARTSEEIRRRAGRHLDRHAAERRTLFLSSRVSRDRTAFPDQTSGAQRWQRISRVLLS
;
A
#
# COMPACT_ATOMS: atom_id res chain seq x y z
N MET A 1 1.33 34.60 -29.12
CA MET A 1 1.73 35.06 -30.47
C MET A 1 0.49 34.97 -31.37
N ARG A 2 0.04 36.05 -32.04
CA ARG A 2 -1.13 35.95 -32.94
C ARG A 2 -0.73 35.23 -34.23
N ILE A 3 -1.53 34.24 -34.64
CA ILE A 3 -1.35 33.46 -35.87
C ILE A 3 -2.71 33.36 -36.56
N ASP A 4 -2.78 33.72 -37.84
CA ASP A 4 -4.03 33.91 -38.56
C ASP A 4 -4.79 32.62 -38.87
N HIS A 5 -6.11 32.74 -38.98
CA HIS A 5 -7.05 31.62 -39.12
C HIS A 5 -6.80 30.73 -40.35
N HIS A 6 -6.23 31.26 -41.43
CA HIS A 6 -5.92 30.45 -42.62
C HIS A 6 -4.68 29.54 -42.47
N GLY A 7 -3.73 29.87 -41.59
CA GLY A 7 -2.55 29.03 -41.37
C GLY A 7 -2.86 27.71 -40.67
N LYS A 8 -3.87 27.70 -39.79
CA LYS A 8 -4.19 26.55 -38.92
C LYS A 8 -4.57 25.27 -39.67
N ARG A 9 -5.26 25.36 -40.81
CA ARG A 9 -5.82 24.16 -41.50
C ARG A 9 -4.78 23.30 -42.20
N ASN A 10 -3.63 23.85 -42.58
CA ASN A 10 -2.62 23.10 -43.33
C ASN A 10 -1.55 22.43 -42.44
N LEU A 11 -1.21 22.99 -41.28
CA LEU A 11 -0.24 22.36 -40.36
C LEU A 11 -0.79 21.05 -39.77
N VAL A 12 -2.06 21.05 -39.33
CA VAL A 12 -2.74 19.90 -38.72
C VAL A 12 -2.80 18.67 -39.65
N ARG A 13 -2.60 18.85 -40.96
CA ARG A 13 -2.73 17.79 -41.97
C ARG A 13 -1.43 17.05 -42.29
N ALA A 14 -0.30 17.42 -41.68
CA ALA A 14 1.03 16.86 -41.99
C ALA A 14 1.85 16.36 -40.79
N GLY A 15 1.49 16.71 -39.55
CA GLY A 15 2.24 16.32 -38.35
C GLY A 15 1.76 15.04 -37.66
N ALA A 16 0.44 14.88 -37.52
CA ALA A 16 -0.18 14.04 -36.49
C ALA A 16 0.38 12.60 -36.37
N GLY A 17 0.48 11.85 -37.47
CA GLY A 17 0.92 10.43 -37.43
C GLY A 17 2.36 10.24 -36.92
N ASN A 18 3.26 11.17 -37.23
CA ASN A 18 4.64 11.13 -36.71
C ASN A 18 4.76 11.77 -35.31
N GLU A 19 3.88 12.71 -34.97
CA GLU A 19 3.84 13.34 -33.65
C GLU A 19 3.32 12.36 -32.57
N SER A 20 2.29 11.57 -32.86
CA SER A 20 1.84 10.48 -31.98
C SER A 20 2.93 9.42 -31.75
N ARG A 21 3.73 9.09 -32.77
CA ARG A 21 4.91 8.21 -32.61
C ARG A 21 5.99 8.83 -31.74
N ALA A 22 6.23 10.14 -31.85
CA ALA A 22 7.18 10.85 -30.98
C ALA A 22 6.71 10.85 -29.51
N LEU A 23 5.41 11.08 -29.27
CA LEU A 23 4.82 11.03 -27.93
C LEU A 23 4.88 9.62 -27.33
N ALA A 24 4.48 8.60 -28.08
CA ALA A 24 4.57 7.19 -27.65
C ALA A 24 6.02 6.74 -27.40
N SER A 25 6.98 7.22 -28.18
CA SER A 25 8.42 6.99 -27.97
C SER A 25 8.94 7.67 -26.70
N ALA A 26 8.50 8.90 -26.42
CA ALA A 26 8.79 9.60 -25.17
C ALA A 26 8.18 8.87 -23.95
N MET A 27 6.95 8.36 -24.07
CA MET A 27 6.30 7.57 -23.02
C MET A 27 7.03 6.24 -22.75
N ARG A 28 7.47 5.51 -23.80
CA ARG A 28 8.32 4.32 -23.65
C ARG A 28 9.62 4.62 -22.88
N ARG A 29 10.20 5.81 -23.04
CA ARG A 29 11.42 6.25 -22.33
C ARG A 29 11.20 6.66 -20.86
N LEU A 30 9.97 6.78 -20.36
CA LEU A 30 9.67 7.44 -19.07
C LEU A 30 8.76 6.65 -18.10
N VAL A 31 8.75 5.32 -18.20
CA VAL A 31 7.84 4.46 -17.41
C VAL A 31 8.18 4.42 -15.92
N THR A 32 7.57 5.32 -15.13
CA THR A 32 7.04 5.03 -13.78
C THR A 32 6.09 6.15 -13.34
N GLU A 33 5.08 5.82 -12.55
CA GLU A 33 3.98 6.72 -12.12
C GLU A 33 4.46 8.08 -11.53
N LYS A 34 5.67 8.12 -10.94
CA LYS A 34 6.27 9.31 -10.31
C LYS A 34 7.38 9.97 -11.16
N LEU A 35 7.45 9.68 -12.46
CA LEU A 35 8.45 10.24 -13.40
C LEU A 35 7.88 11.12 -14.52
N LEU A 36 6.59 11.00 -14.88
CA LEU A 36 5.95 11.87 -15.87
C LEU A 36 5.20 13.04 -15.21
N ASP A 37 4.52 12.75 -14.11
CA ASP A 37 3.49 13.60 -13.54
C ASP A 37 3.98 14.99 -13.11
N GLY A 38 3.38 16.04 -13.67
CA GLY A 38 3.71 17.45 -13.42
C GLY A 38 5.01 17.93 -14.06
N LYS A 39 5.58 17.23 -15.05
CA LYS A 39 6.82 17.63 -15.73
C LYS A 39 6.57 18.18 -17.12
N GLN A 40 7.40 19.17 -17.49
CA GLN A 40 7.56 19.54 -18.89
C GLN A 40 8.15 18.36 -19.69
N ALA A 41 7.46 17.97 -20.75
CA ALA A 41 7.99 17.13 -21.82
C ALA A 41 8.32 18.04 -23.01
N GLN A 42 9.53 17.89 -23.56
CA GLN A 42 9.93 18.58 -24.78
C GLN A 42 9.53 17.75 -25.99
N GLY A 43 8.71 18.32 -26.88
CA GLY A 43 8.24 17.69 -28.11
C GLY A 43 8.21 18.66 -29.30
N VAL A 44 7.60 18.23 -30.40
CA VAL A 44 7.52 19.01 -31.66
C VAL A 44 6.77 20.34 -31.47
N TRP A 45 5.77 20.36 -30.58
CA TRP A 45 4.98 21.56 -30.23
C TRP A 45 5.61 22.43 -29.12
N GLY A 46 6.88 22.19 -28.76
CA GLY A 46 7.58 22.89 -27.67
C GLY A 46 7.59 22.10 -26.36
N GLU A 47 7.67 22.80 -25.23
CA GLU A 47 7.55 22.19 -23.90
C GLU A 47 6.11 22.26 -23.39
N PHE A 48 5.56 21.12 -22.98
CA PHE A 48 4.21 21.02 -22.42
C PHE A 48 4.18 20.16 -21.15
N PRO A 49 3.38 20.54 -20.12
CA PRO A 49 3.36 19.84 -18.85
C PRO A 49 2.49 18.58 -18.93
N VAL A 50 3.11 17.41 -18.85
CA VAL A 50 2.42 16.12 -18.81
C VAL A 50 1.92 15.86 -17.40
N TYR A 51 0.62 15.60 -17.27
CA TYR A 51 0.00 15.12 -16.04
C TYR A 51 -0.59 13.73 -16.25
N LEU A 52 -0.42 12.85 -15.28
CA LEU A 52 -1.29 11.69 -15.15
C LEU A 52 -2.62 12.18 -14.55
N PHE A 53 -3.75 11.51 -14.82
CA PHE A 53 -5.07 12.01 -14.39
C PHE A 53 -5.13 12.36 -12.88
N ARG A 54 -4.46 11.57 -12.03
CA ARG A 54 -4.33 11.81 -10.58
C ARG A 54 -3.55 13.10 -10.24
N GLY A 55 -2.50 13.42 -10.99
CA GLY A 55 -1.75 14.66 -10.82
C GLY A 55 -2.44 15.86 -11.44
N PHE A 56 -3.24 15.68 -12.50
CA PHE A 56 -4.15 16.71 -13.01
C PHE A 56 -5.20 17.08 -11.94
N VAL A 57 -5.84 16.08 -11.31
CA VAL A 57 -6.73 16.29 -10.16
C VAL A 57 -6.01 17.02 -9.02
N GLY A 58 -4.78 16.60 -8.68
CA GLY A 58 -3.93 17.32 -7.72
C GLY A 58 -3.59 18.77 -8.12
N ARG A 59 -3.44 19.04 -9.41
CA ARG A 59 -3.19 20.39 -9.97
C ARG A 59 -4.42 21.27 -9.94
N VAL A 60 -5.62 20.72 -10.18
CA VAL A 60 -6.90 21.40 -9.97
C VAL A 60 -7.08 21.76 -8.49
N LEU A 61 -6.91 20.79 -7.57
CA LEU A 61 -7.05 20.99 -6.13
C LEU A 61 -6.08 22.04 -5.55
N SER A 62 -4.82 22.06 -6.02
CA SER A 62 -3.78 22.98 -5.54
C SER A 62 -3.69 24.32 -6.28
N GLY A 63 -4.32 24.44 -7.46
CA GLY A 63 -4.34 25.65 -8.28
C GLY A 63 -5.65 26.46 -8.20
N ALA A 64 -6.57 26.06 -7.32
CA ALA A 64 -7.88 26.64 -7.14
C ALA A 64 -7.86 27.82 -6.15
N ILE A 65 -8.44 28.95 -6.57
CA ILE A 65 -8.58 30.18 -5.77
C ILE A 65 -10.04 30.35 -5.37
N VAL A 66 -10.29 30.56 -4.09
CA VAL A 66 -11.60 30.85 -3.50
C VAL A 66 -11.75 32.36 -3.35
N SER A 67 -12.88 32.90 -3.80
CA SER A 67 -13.25 34.30 -3.60
C SER A 67 -14.24 34.42 -2.44
N GLU A 68 -13.97 35.26 -1.45
CA GLU A 68 -14.84 35.40 -0.25
C GLU A 68 -16.13 36.21 -0.48
N ALA A 69 -16.50 36.49 -1.72
CA ALA A 69 -17.72 37.23 -2.05
C ALA A 69 -18.98 36.43 -1.68
N PRO A 70 -19.87 36.95 -0.81
CA PRO A 70 -21.11 36.26 -0.46
C PRO A 70 -22.05 36.18 -1.68
N PRO A 71 -22.90 35.14 -1.78
CA PRO A 71 -23.78 34.95 -2.92
C PRO A 71 -24.75 36.13 -3.04
N ARG A 72 -24.67 36.87 -4.16
CA ARG A 72 -25.58 37.99 -4.46
C ARG A 72 -27.01 37.47 -4.63
N GLY A 73 -27.82 37.62 -3.58
CA GLY A 73 -29.24 37.30 -3.62
C GLY A 73 -29.98 38.08 -4.72
N ARG A 74 -30.98 37.43 -5.33
CA ARG A 74 -31.85 38.06 -6.33
C ARG A 74 -32.54 39.31 -5.74
N GLN A 75 -32.18 40.49 -6.23
CA GLN A 75 -33.02 41.68 -6.03
C GLN A 75 -34.08 41.76 -7.13
N THR A 76 -35.34 41.64 -6.73
CA THR A 76 -36.52 41.83 -7.59
C THR A 76 -37.04 43.27 -7.42
N GLY A 77 -37.03 44.08 -8.48
CA GLY A 77 -37.54 45.47 -8.39
C GLY A 77 -37.27 46.34 -9.62
N SER A 78 -38.24 46.39 -10.54
CA SER A 78 -38.39 47.32 -11.68
C SER A 78 -38.51 48.81 -11.26
N PRO A 79 -38.58 49.82 -12.19
CA PRO A 79 -38.71 49.74 -13.66
C PRO A 79 -37.83 50.67 -14.54
N ALA A 80 -37.77 50.30 -15.82
CA ALA A 80 -37.73 51.10 -17.06
C ALA A 80 -37.00 52.48 -17.15
N GLY A 81 -36.10 52.61 -18.15
CA GLY A 81 -35.61 53.92 -18.62
C GLY A 81 -34.63 53.89 -19.80
N VAL A 82 -35.14 54.06 -21.02
CA VAL A 82 -34.47 54.52 -22.27
C VAL A 82 -33.03 54.02 -22.57
N GLY A 83 -32.88 53.21 -23.62
CA GLY A 83 -31.57 52.73 -24.08
C GLY A 83 -30.80 53.69 -25.02
N ARG A 84 -29.49 53.47 -25.15
CA ARG A 84 -28.66 54.01 -26.24
C ARG A 84 -27.50 53.06 -26.58
N SER A 85 -27.17 52.96 -27.88
CA SER A 85 -25.97 52.27 -28.35
C SER A 85 -24.72 53.05 -27.93
N GLY A 86 -23.71 52.35 -27.40
CA GLY A 86 -22.56 52.96 -26.71
C GLY A 86 -21.30 52.10 -26.78
N ARG A 87 -20.71 52.06 -27.98
CA ARG A 87 -19.40 51.46 -28.33
C ARG A 87 -18.34 51.61 -27.23
N ALA A 88 -18.05 50.53 -26.49
CA ALA A 88 -17.00 50.52 -25.48
C ALA A 88 -15.60 50.64 -26.11
N THR A 89 -14.76 51.49 -25.54
CA THR A 89 -13.36 51.71 -25.93
C THR A 89 -12.42 50.70 -25.27
N HIS A 90 -11.30 50.40 -25.92
CA HIS A 90 -10.19 49.70 -25.29
C HIS A 90 -9.39 50.67 -24.42
N ASP A 91 -9.54 50.59 -23.10
CA ASP A 91 -8.55 51.15 -22.17
C ASP A 91 -7.49 50.09 -21.87
N THR A 92 -6.23 50.43 -22.17
CA THR A 92 -5.07 49.55 -21.97
C THR A 92 -4.35 49.88 -20.66
N GLU A 93 -4.55 49.05 -19.63
CA GLU A 93 -3.68 49.03 -18.45
C GLU A 93 -2.54 48.00 -18.58
N PRO A 94 -1.37 48.22 -17.93
CA PRO A 94 -0.15 47.47 -18.20
C PRO A 94 -0.06 46.08 -17.55
N LEU A 95 0.57 45.15 -18.26
CA LEU A 95 0.63 43.70 -17.98
C LEU A 95 1.59 43.29 -16.82
N LEU A 96 1.60 43.97 -15.67
CA LEU A 96 2.61 43.74 -14.61
C LEU A 96 2.12 43.49 -13.18
N THR A 97 0.81 43.52 -12.89
CA THR A 97 0.27 43.30 -11.52
C THR A 97 -0.49 41.99 -11.32
N ARG A 98 -0.74 41.21 -12.37
CA ARG A 98 -1.64 40.03 -12.36
C ARG A 98 -1.05 38.75 -11.72
N GLY A 99 -0.17 38.91 -10.73
CA GLY A 99 0.55 37.82 -10.04
C GLY A 99 0.59 37.94 -8.50
N LEU A 100 -0.09 38.93 -7.92
CA LEU A 100 -0.33 39.03 -6.48
C LEU A 100 -1.79 38.68 -6.20
N LEU A 101 -2.04 37.75 -5.27
CA LEU A 101 -3.39 37.49 -4.76
C LEU A 101 -3.93 38.77 -4.13
N THR A 102 -5.18 39.14 -4.44
CA THR A 102 -5.83 40.24 -3.71
C THR A 102 -6.14 39.79 -2.28
N PRO A 103 -6.37 40.72 -1.32
CA PRO A 103 -6.68 40.36 0.08
C PRO A 103 -7.95 39.51 0.28
N THR A 104 -8.73 39.27 -0.77
CA THR A 104 -10.03 38.56 -0.77
C THR A 104 -9.96 37.22 -1.51
N GLU A 105 -8.77 36.80 -1.95
CA GLU A 105 -8.52 35.60 -2.76
C GLU A 105 -7.57 34.64 -2.04
N ALA A 106 -8.08 33.48 -1.63
CA ALA A 106 -7.31 32.47 -0.89
C ALA A 106 -7.23 31.16 -1.68
N LEU A 107 -6.05 30.52 -1.71
CA LEU A 107 -5.93 29.15 -2.24
C LEU A 107 -6.73 28.16 -1.37
N LEU A 108 -7.32 27.14 -2.00
CA LEU A 108 -7.96 26.05 -1.25
C LEU A 108 -6.97 25.39 -0.28
N ALA A 109 -7.39 25.22 0.97
CA ALA A 109 -6.56 24.61 2.01
C ALA A 109 -6.21 23.15 1.64
N PRO A 110 -4.91 22.77 1.66
CA PRO A 110 -4.48 21.44 1.27
C PRO A 110 -4.95 20.37 2.27
N ARG A 111 -5.39 19.23 1.75
CA ARG A 111 -5.93 18.11 2.55
C ARG A 111 -4.93 16.98 2.73
N VAL A 112 -5.10 16.24 3.82
CA VAL A 112 -4.24 15.09 4.16
C VAL A 112 -4.86 13.81 3.60
N ALA A 113 -4.15 13.13 2.71
CA ALA A 113 -4.58 11.86 2.13
C ALA A 113 -4.60 10.73 3.18
N ILE A 114 -5.71 9.97 3.28
CA ILE A 114 -5.94 8.96 4.33
C ILE A 114 -5.86 7.49 3.87
N ASP A 115 -5.35 7.27 2.67
CA ASP A 115 -5.22 5.98 1.99
C ASP A 115 -3.76 5.60 1.64
N ARG A 116 -2.78 6.40 2.09
CA ARG A 116 -1.34 6.26 1.76
C ARG A 116 -0.50 5.68 2.91
N GLU A 117 0.77 5.36 2.61
CA GLU A 117 1.77 4.91 3.61
C GLU A 117 1.84 5.86 4.82
N GLU A 118 1.56 7.16 4.66
CA GLU A 118 1.71 8.20 5.68
C GLU A 118 0.60 8.26 6.75
N LEU A 119 -0.67 8.02 6.38
CA LEU A 119 -1.83 8.11 7.28
C LEU A 119 -2.91 7.08 6.86
N PRO A 120 -2.80 5.82 7.28
CA PRO A 120 -3.59 4.70 6.72
C PRO A 120 -5.00 4.56 7.35
N LEU A 121 -5.76 5.66 7.34
CA LEU A 121 -6.95 5.88 8.17
C LEU A 121 -8.30 5.48 7.52
N ARG A 122 -8.43 5.44 6.18
CA ARG A 122 -9.71 5.21 5.44
C ARG A 122 -10.58 4.09 6.02
N ARG A 123 -10.04 2.87 6.13
CA ARG A 123 -10.78 1.68 6.63
C ARG A 123 -11.13 1.75 8.11
N SER A 124 -10.26 2.33 8.96
CA SER A 124 -10.52 2.42 10.40
C SER A 124 -11.53 3.52 10.72
N LEU A 125 -11.49 4.65 10.01
CA LEU A 125 -12.52 5.70 10.12
C LEU A 125 -13.90 5.16 9.76
N ILE A 126 -14.03 4.42 8.65
CA ILE A 126 -15.28 3.77 8.25
C ILE A 126 -15.72 2.72 9.29
N SER A 127 -14.80 1.92 9.84
CA SER A 127 -15.11 0.96 10.92
C SER A 127 -15.66 1.64 12.17
N GLN A 128 -15.06 2.76 12.59
CA GLN A 128 -15.50 3.50 13.77
C GLN A 128 -16.84 4.23 13.54
N ILE A 129 -17.07 4.81 12.36
CA ILE A 129 -18.38 5.35 11.98
C ILE A 129 -19.46 4.26 12.05
N ILE A 130 -19.21 3.07 11.47
CA ILE A 130 -20.16 1.94 11.52
C ILE A 130 -20.42 1.48 12.96
N LYS A 131 -19.37 1.27 13.76
CA LYS A 131 -19.49 0.89 15.18
C LYS A 131 -20.31 1.89 15.98
N GLN A 132 -20.05 3.19 15.82
CA GLN A 132 -20.71 4.24 16.59
C GLN A 132 -22.15 4.49 16.13
N LEU A 133 -22.45 4.43 14.83
CA LEU A 133 -23.83 4.49 14.31
C LEU A 133 -24.66 3.27 14.78
N SER A 134 -24.03 2.09 14.87
CA SER A 134 -24.64 0.89 15.46
C SER A 134 -24.95 1.08 16.96
N THR A 135 -23.99 1.59 17.76
CA THR A 135 -24.18 1.92 19.18
C THR A 135 -25.18 3.07 19.40
N ALA A 136 -25.34 3.97 18.42
CA ALA A 136 -26.37 4.99 18.41
C ALA A 136 -27.77 4.47 17.99
N GLY A 137 -27.89 3.18 17.64
CA GLY A 137 -29.15 2.58 17.20
C GLY A 137 -29.61 3.00 15.79
N LYS A 138 -28.75 3.70 15.04
CA LYS A 138 -29.07 4.19 13.68
C LYS A 138 -28.91 3.13 12.59
N LEU A 139 -28.24 2.01 12.88
CA LEU A 139 -28.10 0.85 12.00
C LEU A 139 -28.98 -0.31 12.49
N LYS A 140 -29.66 -0.97 11.55
CA LYS A 140 -30.55 -2.14 11.73
C LYS A 140 -30.10 -3.29 10.84
N ALA A 141 -29.95 -3.06 9.54
CA ALA A 141 -29.56 -4.04 8.53
C ALA A 141 -28.06 -4.39 8.61
N ILE A 142 -27.20 -3.38 8.77
CA ILE A 142 -25.74 -3.56 8.84
C ILE A 142 -25.30 -3.97 10.27
N ARG A 143 -26.12 -3.71 11.29
CA ARG A 143 -25.82 -3.96 12.70
C ARG A 143 -25.27 -5.37 13.04
N PRO A 144 -25.79 -6.48 12.51
CA PRO A 144 -25.24 -7.83 12.77
C PRO A 144 -23.83 -8.05 12.20
N LEU A 145 -23.40 -7.20 11.25
CA LEU A 145 -22.12 -7.29 10.55
C LEU A 145 -21.15 -6.16 10.92
N ALA A 146 -21.58 -5.17 11.70
CA ALA A 146 -20.84 -3.94 12.05
C ALA A 146 -19.44 -4.19 12.65
N ASN A 147 -19.24 -5.33 13.34
CA ASN A 147 -17.96 -5.71 13.94
C ASN A 147 -17.08 -6.62 13.04
N ARG A 148 -17.48 -6.91 11.79
CA ARG A 148 -16.74 -7.80 10.87
C ARG A 148 -15.92 -7.01 9.85
N ASP A 149 -14.63 -7.32 9.73
CA ASP A 149 -13.71 -6.73 8.74
C ASP A 149 -14.25 -6.78 7.29
N GLY A 150 -14.90 -7.90 6.91
CA GLY A 150 -15.49 -8.04 5.58
C GLY A 150 -16.56 -6.98 5.28
N CYS A 151 -17.37 -6.60 6.26
CA CYS A 151 -18.39 -5.57 6.10
C CYS A 151 -17.76 -4.18 5.89
N VAL A 152 -16.75 -3.83 6.70
CA VAL A 152 -15.98 -2.58 6.56
C VAL A 152 -15.31 -2.50 5.19
N ASN A 153 -14.73 -3.61 4.70
CA ASN A 153 -14.10 -3.67 3.38
C ASN A 153 -15.12 -3.47 2.25
N THR A 154 -16.26 -4.17 2.27
CA THR A 154 -17.32 -4.01 1.25
C THR A 154 -17.86 -2.58 1.23
N ILE A 155 -18.13 -1.97 2.39
CA ILE A 155 -18.64 -0.60 2.47
C ILE A 155 -17.59 0.42 2.00
N ALA A 156 -16.31 0.22 2.33
CA ALA A 156 -15.23 1.08 1.82
C ALA A 156 -15.06 0.99 0.29
N THR A 157 -15.21 -0.21 -0.29
CA THR A 157 -15.22 -0.40 -1.74
C THR A 157 -16.42 0.29 -2.38
N LEU A 158 -17.63 0.07 -1.86
CA LEU A 158 -18.88 0.64 -2.37
C LEU A 158 -18.89 2.17 -2.31
N ILE A 159 -18.37 2.78 -1.23
CA ILE A 159 -18.16 4.23 -1.15
C ILE A 159 -17.23 4.71 -2.27
N GLY A 160 -16.10 4.01 -2.50
CA GLY A 160 -15.20 4.30 -3.63
C GLY A 160 -15.86 4.14 -5.01
N GLU A 161 -16.78 3.18 -5.16
CA GLU A 161 -17.54 2.99 -6.41
C GLU A 161 -18.56 4.10 -6.63
N LEU A 162 -19.29 4.54 -5.60
CA LEU A 162 -20.16 5.71 -5.64
C LEU A 162 -19.39 7.00 -5.99
N GLN A 163 -18.20 7.18 -5.39
CA GLN A 163 -17.31 8.31 -5.69
C GLN A 163 -16.81 8.28 -7.15
N ARG A 164 -16.38 7.11 -7.67
CA ARG A 164 -15.98 6.94 -9.08
C ARG A 164 -17.15 7.05 -10.06
N ALA A 165 -18.37 6.73 -9.63
CA ALA A 165 -19.62 6.96 -10.35
C ALA A 165 -20.06 8.44 -10.35
N GLY A 166 -19.27 9.35 -9.76
CA GLY A 166 -19.56 10.78 -9.73
C GLY A 166 -20.65 11.18 -8.72
N LYS A 167 -21.00 10.31 -7.75
CA LYS A 167 -22.14 10.51 -6.85
C LYS A 167 -21.73 11.00 -5.47
N THR A 168 -22.19 12.19 -5.12
CA THR A 168 -22.13 12.74 -3.77
C THR A 168 -23.08 11.99 -2.80
N PRO A 169 -22.89 12.10 -1.47
CA PRO A 169 -23.82 11.51 -0.51
C PRO A 169 -25.26 12.02 -0.62
N ALA A 170 -25.45 13.26 -1.08
CA ALA A 170 -26.78 13.87 -1.28
C ALA A 170 -27.50 13.28 -2.49
N GLU A 171 -26.82 13.14 -3.64
CA GLU A 171 -27.39 12.48 -4.81
C GLU A 171 -27.68 11.00 -4.56
N PHE A 172 -26.77 10.28 -3.89
CA PHE A 172 -27.00 8.88 -3.57
C PHE A 172 -28.20 8.71 -2.65
N ARG A 173 -28.37 9.58 -1.63
CA ARG A 173 -29.55 9.59 -0.78
C ARG A 173 -30.84 9.83 -1.57
N LYS A 174 -30.84 10.80 -2.50
CA LYS A 174 -32.01 11.06 -3.37
C LYS A 174 -32.39 9.84 -4.21
N VAL A 175 -31.42 9.09 -4.73
CA VAL A 175 -31.68 7.83 -5.46
C VAL A 175 -32.26 6.73 -4.55
N VAL A 176 -31.93 6.72 -3.26
CA VAL A 176 -32.58 5.81 -2.29
C VAL A 176 -34.01 6.27 -1.96
N GLU A 177 -34.22 7.57 -1.78
CA GLU A 177 -35.55 8.17 -1.54
C GLU A 177 -36.50 7.92 -2.73
N GLU A 178 -36.01 8.06 -3.98
CA GLU A 178 -36.77 7.72 -5.20
C GLU A 178 -37.17 6.24 -5.25
N ARG A 179 -36.23 5.32 -4.94
CA ARG A 179 -36.51 3.86 -4.86
C ARG A 179 -37.50 3.51 -3.76
N GLU A 180 -37.50 4.25 -2.66
CA GLU A 180 -38.46 4.07 -1.57
C GLU A 180 -39.88 4.45 -2.00
N GLU A 181 -40.04 5.54 -2.75
CA GLU A 181 -41.33 5.96 -3.32
C GLU A 181 -41.83 4.97 -4.40
N GLU A 182 -40.95 4.49 -5.28
CA GLU A 182 -41.27 3.44 -6.26
C GLU A 182 -41.75 2.15 -5.58
N ALA A 183 -40.98 1.62 -4.63
CA ALA A 183 -41.33 0.38 -3.91
C ALA A 183 -42.58 0.53 -3.01
N ALA A 184 -42.81 1.72 -2.46
CA ALA A 184 -44.05 2.04 -1.74
C ALA A 184 -45.26 2.08 -2.71
N THR A 185 -45.07 2.56 -3.93
CA THR A 185 -46.12 2.67 -4.96
C THR A 185 -46.49 1.28 -5.51
N GLU A 186 -45.51 0.43 -5.80
CA GLU A 186 -45.77 -0.96 -6.22
C GLU A 186 -46.51 -1.76 -5.14
N ALA A 187 -46.13 -1.59 -3.87
CA ALA A 187 -46.79 -2.24 -2.73
C ALA A 187 -48.23 -1.74 -2.47
N GLN A 188 -48.66 -0.65 -3.11
CA GLN A 188 -50.00 -0.07 -2.96
C GLN A 188 -50.94 -0.34 -4.15
N ARG A 189 -50.46 -0.92 -5.26
CA ARG A 189 -51.32 -1.30 -6.40
C ARG A 189 -52.29 -2.42 -6.00
N PRO A 190 -53.62 -2.21 -6.04
CA PRO A 190 -54.58 -3.29 -5.83
C PRO A 190 -54.47 -4.32 -6.95
N GLY A 191 -54.54 -5.61 -6.61
CA GLY A 191 -54.33 -6.70 -7.57
C GLY A 191 -55.52 -6.93 -8.50
N GLU A 192 -55.57 -6.23 -9.64
CA GLU A 192 -56.53 -6.53 -10.72
C GLU A 192 -56.20 -7.85 -11.45
N GLY A 193 -56.65 -8.94 -10.84
CA GLY A 193 -57.36 -10.00 -11.56
C GLY A 193 -56.57 -10.88 -12.54
N THR A 194 -55.87 -11.90 -12.02
CA THR A 194 -55.80 -13.21 -12.73
C THR A 194 -55.91 -14.37 -11.74
N LYS A 195 -57.06 -15.07 -11.75
CA LYS A 195 -57.22 -16.36 -11.05
C LYS A 195 -56.53 -17.45 -11.89
N GLY A 196 -55.33 -17.92 -11.50
CA GLY A 196 -54.57 -18.87 -12.32
C GLY A 196 -53.58 -19.77 -11.58
N LYS A 197 -54.08 -20.89 -11.01
CA LYS A 197 -53.37 -22.14 -10.56
C LYS A 197 -52.02 -22.02 -9.80
N PRO A 198 -51.86 -22.69 -8.64
CA PRO A 198 -50.55 -22.83 -8.02
C PRO A 198 -49.63 -23.75 -8.85
N ARG A 199 -48.47 -23.24 -9.26
CA ARG A 199 -47.37 -24.07 -9.79
C ARG A 199 -46.33 -24.33 -8.70
N THR A 200 -46.36 -25.54 -8.15
CA THR A 200 -45.25 -26.10 -7.37
C THR A 200 -44.10 -26.49 -8.30
N THR A 201 -42.93 -25.90 -8.13
CA THR A 201 -41.64 -26.50 -8.52
C THR A 201 -40.48 -25.80 -7.79
N GLY A 202 -39.41 -26.54 -7.48
CA GLY A 202 -38.36 -26.10 -6.55
C GLY A 202 -37.42 -25.02 -7.10
N GLY A 203 -36.93 -24.15 -6.19
CA GLY A 203 -36.00 -23.06 -6.55
C GLY A 203 -35.63 -22.16 -5.36
N ARG A 204 -35.14 -22.71 -4.24
CA ARG A 204 -34.71 -21.94 -3.06
C ARG A 204 -33.40 -21.16 -3.33
N ARG A 205 -33.46 -20.10 -4.14
CA ARG A 205 -32.60 -18.93 -3.98
C ARG A 205 -33.35 -17.93 -3.12
N ALA A 206 -32.82 -17.60 -1.95
CA ALA A 206 -33.43 -16.61 -1.06
C ALA A 206 -33.18 -15.20 -1.62
N LEU A 207 -34.08 -14.71 -2.47
CA LEU A 207 -34.11 -13.30 -2.81
C LEU A 207 -34.48 -12.51 -1.56
N SER A 208 -33.59 -11.61 -1.15
CA SER A 208 -33.83 -10.61 -0.12
C SER A 208 -35.06 -9.77 -0.50
N SER A 209 -35.94 -9.46 0.46
CA SER A 209 -37.11 -8.64 0.17
C SER A 209 -36.66 -7.22 -0.23
N PRO A 210 -37.36 -6.52 -1.13
CA PRO A 210 -36.93 -5.19 -1.60
C PRO A 210 -36.74 -4.20 -0.45
N ARG A 211 -37.56 -4.30 0.60
CA ARG A 211 -37.40 -3.51 1.84
C ARG A 211 -36.02 -3.71 2.50
N SER A 212 -35.51 -4.94 2.56
CA SER A 212 -34.19 -5.22 3.14
C SER A 212 -33.01 -4.71 2.32
N GLN A 213 -33.16 -4.54 1.00
CA GLN A 213 -32.16 -3.84 0.17
C GLN A 213 -32.23 -2.33 0.39
N ILE A 214 -33.44 -1.77 0.46
CA ILE A 214 -33.69 -0.35 0.77
C ILE A 214 -33.13 0.04 2.15
N ASP A 215 -33.39 -0.75 3.20
CA ASP A 215 -32.82 -0.54 4.54
C ASP A 215 -31.28 -0.53 4.50
N PHE A 216 -30.67 -1.38 3.68
CA PHE A 216 -29.20 -1.42 3.49
C PHE A 216 -28.69 -0.19 2.72
N ASP A 217 -29.29 0.16 1.58
CA ASP A 217 -28.91 1.32 0.76
C ASP A 217 -29.01 2.62 1.59
N ARG A 218 -30.06 2.76 2.40
CA ARG A 218 -30.28 3.88 3.33
C ARG A 218 -29.19 3.94 4.41
N GLU A 219 -28.79 2.80 4.98
CA GLU A 219 -27.71 2.74 5.96
C GLU A 219 -26.33 3.05 5.32
N VAL A 220 -26.09 2.61 4.08
CA VAL A 220 -24.90 3.01 3.31
C VAL A 220 -24.90 4.52 3.03
N ALA A 221 -26.04 5.13 2.69
CA ALA A 221 -26.15 6.57 2.49
C ALA A 221 -25.83 7.37 3.76
N LEU A 222 -26.22 6.86 4.94
CA LEU A 222 -25.88 7.44 6.24
C LEU A 222 -24.38 7.34 6.54
N ILE A 223 -23.78 6.16 6.34
CA ILE A 223 -22.34 5.93 6.56
C ILE A 223 -21.50 6.77 5.59
N TYR A 224 -21.89 6.86 4.32
CA TYR A 224 -21.22 7.68 3.30
C TYR A 224 -21.32 9.17 3.63
N SER A 225 -22.48 9.65 4.09
CA SER A 225 -22.66 11.03 4.56
C SER A 225 -21.68 11.36 5.70
N ALA A 226 -21.66 10.54 6.76
CA ALA A 226 -20.78 10.74 7.91
C ALA A 226 -19.29 10.60 7.56
N TYR A 227 -18.94 9.76 6.57
CA TYR A 227 -17.56 9.63 6.08
C TYR A 227 -17.09 10.90 5.37
N VAL A 228 -17.89 11.45 4.45
CA VAL A 228 -17.54 12.70 3.75
C VAL A 228 -17.52 13.89 4.71
N GLU A 229 -18.45 13.95 5.67
CA GLU A 229 -18.45 14.97 6.72
C GLU A 229 -17.17 14.92 7.56
N ALA A 230 -16.69 13.72 7.93
CA ALA A 230 -15.40 13.55 8.59
C ALA A 230 -14.22 13.97 7.70
N LEU A 231 -14.27 13.72 6.39
CA LEU A 231 -13.24 14.21 5.45
C LEU A 231 -13.21 15.74 5.42
N ASP A 232 -14.37 16.38 5.33
CA ASP A 232 -14.49 17.84 5.26
C ASP A 232 -14.09 18.52 6.57
N ARG A 233 -14.60 18.06 7.73
CA ARG A 233 -14.34 18.63 9.06
C ARG A 233 -12.87 18.58 9.46
N PHE A 234 -12.18 17.48 9.19
CA PHE A 234 -10.79 17.26 9.64
C PHE A 234 -9.74 17.53 8.56
N GLY A 235 -10.12 18.10 7.41
CA GLY A 235 -9.19 18.45 6.33
C GLY A 235 -8.52 17.22 5.68
N LEU A 236 -9.27 16.13 5.55
CA LEU A 236 -8.80 14.85 5.03
C LEU A 236 -9.32 14.61 3.60
N THR A 237 -8.67 13.70 2.87
CA THR A 237 -9.12 13.27 1.55
C THR A 237 -8.67 11.84 1.22
N ASP A 238 -9.21 11.26 0.16
CA ASP A 238 -8.78 9.99 -0.44
C ASP A 238 -8.79 10.10 -1.97
N GLU A 239 -8.15 9.14 -2.66
CA GLU A 239 -7.99 9.15 -4.12
C GLU A 239 -9.30 9.14 -4.93
N ASP A 240 -10.42 8.71 -4.34
CA ASP A 240 -11.74 8.77 -4.97
C ASP A 240 -12.45 10.10 -4.62
N ALA A 241 -12.32 10.59 -3.38
CA ALA A 241 -12.85 11.88 -2.93
C ALA A 241 -12.22 13.09 -3.64
N ASP A 242 -10.90 13.05 -3.90
CA ASP A 242 -10.17 14.10 -4.63
C ASP A 242 -10.76 14.33 -6.04
N GLN A 243 -11.28 13.29 -6.69
CA GLN A 243 -11.90 13.38 -8.03
C GLN A 243 -13.24 14.11 -7.97
N LEU A 244 -14.12 13.77 -7.02
CA LEU A 244 -15.37 14.51 -6.80
C LEU A 244 -15.10 15.99 -6.47
N ARG A 245 -14.08 16.27 -5.64
CA ARG A 245 -13.74 17.63 -5.25
C ARG A 245 -13.15 18.45 -6.41
N ALA A 246 -12.38 17.82 -7.31
CA ALA A 246 -11.94 18.46 -8.54
C ALA A 246 -13.11 18.76 -9.50
N LEU A 247 -14.13 17.90 -9.58
CA LEU A 247 -15.35 18.16 -10.35
C LEU A 247 -16.17 19.34 -9.79
N GLN A 248 -16.23 19.50 -8.46
CA GLN A 248 -16.82 20.67 -7.81
C GLN A 248 -16.07 21.96 -8.19
N ILE A 249 -14.73 21.97 -8.07
CA ILE A 249 -13.87 23.10 -8.48
C ILE A 249 -14.10 23.47 -9.96
N LEU A 250 -14.12 22.47 -10.85
CA LEU A 250 -14.39 22.66 -12.29
C LEU A 250 -15.85 23.07 -12.60
N SER A 251 -16.74 22.99 -11.62
CA SER A 251 -18.10 23.53 -11.69
C SER A 251 -18.22 24.96 -11.18
N GLY A 252 -17.13 25.55 -10.66
CA GLY A 252 -17.06 26.93 -10.18
C GLY A 252 -17.50 27.15 -8.73
N GLU A 253 -17.84 26.08 -7.99
CA GLU A 253 -18.31 26.17 -6.61
C GLU A 253 -17.78 25.00 -5.75
N VAL A 254 -17.30 25.31 -4.54
CA VAL A 254 -16.97 24.31 -3.52
C VAL A 254 -17.56 24.74 -2.18
N ALA A 255 -18.46 23.91 -1.62
CA ALA A 255 -19.09 24.13 -0.32
C ALA A 255 -19.70 25.54 -0.15
N GLY A 256 -20.51 25.99 -1.12
CA GLY A 256 -21.18 27.29 -1.09
C GLY A 256 -20.29 28.50 -1.40
N ARG A 257 -19.02 28.29 -1.77
CA ARG A 257 -18.07 29.36 -2.13
C ARG A 257 -17.72 29.28 -3.61
N SER A 258 -17.65 30.43 -4.29
CA SER A 258 -17.19 30.48 -5.68
C SER A 258 -15.68 30.24 -5.77
N VAL A 259 -15.26 29.46 -6.77
CA VAL A 259 -13.88 29.03 -6.98
C VAL A 259 -13.49 29.25 -8.45
N SER A 260 -12.28 29.75 -8.69
CA SER A 260 -11.70 29.96 -10.01
C SER A 260 -10.40 29.17 -10.22
N LEU A 261 -10.02 28.98 -11.49
CA LEU A 261 -8.77 28.36 -11.92
C LEU A 261 -8.07 29.26 -12.96
N PRO A 262 -7.45 30.40 -12.58
CA PRO A 262 -6.91 31.36 -13.55
C PRO A 262 -5.76 30.83 -14.42
N TRP A 263 -5.17 29.68 -14.06
CA TRP A 263 -4.20 28.97 -14.90
C TRP A 263 -4.84 28.13 -16.00
N LEU A 264 -6.11 27.73 -15.85
CA LEU A 264 -6.86 26.94 -16.84
C LEU A 264 -7.33 27.84 -18.01
N GLU A 265 -7.68 29.09 -17.72
CA GLU A 265 -7.96 30.15 -18.71
C GLU A 265 -6.79 30.43 -19.67
N GLN A 266 -5.58 29.97 -19.33
CA GLN A 266 -4.34 30.14 -20.11
C GLN A 266 -3.98 28.89 -20.92
N VAL A 267 -4.82 27.84 -20.91
CA VAL A 267 -4.58 26.59 -21.65
C VAL A 267 -5.24 26.69 -23.02
N ASP A 268 -4.44 26.96 -24.06
CA ASP A 268 -4.91 26.95 -25.46
C ASP A 268 -5.21 25.53 -25.98
N LEU A 269 -4.55 24.49 -25.46
CA LEU A 269 -4.57 23.12 -26.00
C LEU A 269 -4.67 22.06 -24.89
N LEU A 270 -5.67 21.18 -24.99
CA LEU A 270 -5.79 19.93 -24.24
C LEU A 270 -5.40 18.74 -25.13
N VAL A 271 -4.57 17.84 -24.60
CA VAL A 271 -4.26 16.55 -25.23
C VAL A 271 -4.63 15.43 -24.26
N LEU A 272 -5.49 14.52 -24.71
CA LEU A 272 -5.87 13.30 -24.00
C LEU A 272 -5.29 12.10 -24.75
N ASP A 273 -4.47 11.28 -24.08
CA ASP A 273 -3.82 10.10 -24.67
C ASP A 273 -3.68 8.98 -23.62
N GLY A 274 -3.61 7.73 -24.07
CA GLY A 274 -3.44 6.55 -23.23
C GLY A 274 -4.71 6.05 -22.50
N PHE A 275 -5.87 6.62 -22.79
CA PHE A 275 -7.17 6.17 -22.28
C PHE A 275 -7.80 5.11 -23.18
N PHE A 276 -8.67 4.27 -22.61
CA PHE A 276 -9.50 3.31 -23.35
C PHE A 276 -10.98 3.48 -22.98
N ASP A 277 -11.26 3.65 -21.68
CA ASP A 277 -12.51 4.15 -21.14
C ASP A 277 -12.26 5.40 -20.28
N PHE A 278 -13.36 5.97 -19.77
CA PHE A 278 -13.37 6.95 -18.69
C PHE A 278 -14.35 6.48 -17.61
N THR A 279 -13.97 6.59 -16.33
CA THR A 279 -14.94 6.44 -15.24
C THR A 279 -15.99 7.56 -15.31
N PRO A 280 -17.21 7.41 -14.75
CA PRO A 280 -18.21 8.47 -14.81
C PRO A 280 -17.74 9.82 -14.25
N VAL A 281 -16.96 9.82 -13.16
CA VAL A 281 -16.37 11.06 -12.62
C VAL A 281 -15.29 11.66 -13.55
N GLN A 282 -14.56 10.84 -14.32
CA GLN A 282 -13.65 11.33 -15.36
C GLN A 282 -14.43 11.94 -16.54
N GLY A 283 -15.52 11.30 -16.98
CA GLY A 283 -16.41 11.82 -18.01
C GLY A 283 -17.03 13.18 -17.62
N GLU A 284 -17.49 13.33 -16.39
CA GLU A 284 -17.99 14.62 -15.87
C GLU A 284 -16.90 15.69 -15.76
N ILE A 285 -15.66 15.32 -15.42
CA ILE A 285 -14.52 16.23 -15.46
C ILE A 285 -14.22 16.69 -16.89
N LEU A 286 -14.27 15.78 -17.87
CA LEU A 286 -14.11 16.11 -19.29
C LEU A 286 -15.26 16.95 -19.85
N ARG A 287 -16.50 16.73 -19.39
CA ARG A 287 -17.68 17.57 -19.70
C ARG A 287 -17.50 19.03 -19.32
N ARG A 288 -16.67 19.33 -18.30
CA ARG A 288 -16.31 20.71 -17.93
C ARG A 288 -15.07 21.25 -18.66
N LEU A 289 -14.11 20.38 -18.97
CA LEU A 289 -12.83 20.80 -19.57
C LEU A 289 -12.89 21.00 -21.09
N ILE A 290 -13.52 20.08 -21.83
CA ILE A 290 -13.51 20.09 -23.30
C ILE A 290 -14.18 21.36 -23.86
N PRO A 291 -15.33 21.84 -23.34
CA PRO A 291 -15.94 23.10 -23.81
C PRO A 291 -15.19 24.37 -23.36
N ALA A 292 -14.30 24.27 -22.36
CA ALA A 292 -13.59 25.41 -21.80
C ALA A 292 -12.21 25.67 -22.45
N ILE A 293 -11.62 24.67 -23.11
CA ILE A 293 -10.28 24.75 -23.71
C ILE A 293 -10.39 24.89 -25.24
N PRO A 294 -9.82 25.95 -25.87
CA PRO A 294 -10.09 26.29 -27.27
C PRO A 294 -9.72 25.24 -28.33
N ASN A 295 -8.79 24.33 -28.04
CA ASN A 295 -8.42 23.23 -28.92
C ASN A 295 -8.29 21.96 -28.06
N THR A 296 -9.02 20.89 -28.37
CA THR A 296 -8.87 19.58 -27.71
C THR A 296 -8.51 18.51 -28.74
N ILE A 297 -7.48 17.72 -28.44
CA ILE A 297 -7.08 16.53 -29.20
C ILE A 297 -7.26 15.32 -28.31
N VAL A 298 -7.92 14.28 -28.80
CA VAL A 298 -8.01 12.97 -28.14
C VAL A 298 -7.39 11.93 -29.05
N ASN A 299 -6.39 11.20 -28.53
CA ASN A 299 -5.79 10.05 -29.19
C ASN A 299 -6.38 8.77 -28.60
N LEU A 300 -7.01 7.96 -29.46
CA LEU A 300 -7.59 6.66 -29.12
C LEU A 300 -7.03 5.60 -30.06
N ASN A 301 -6.83 4.38 -29.55
CA ASN A 301 -6.25 3.30 -30.35
C ASN A 301 -7.33 2.68 -31.25
N HIS A 302 -6.99 2.43 -32.52
CA HIS A 302 -7.86 1.81 -33.50
C HIS A 302 -7.07 0.96 -34.51
N ASP A 303 -7.67 -0.11 -35.02
CA ASP A 303 -7.19 -0.91 -36.14
C ASP A 303 -8.42 -1.54 -36.81
N GLU A 304 -8.79 -1.08 -38.00
CA GLU A 304 -9.94 -1.58 -38.79
C GLU A 304 -9.92 -3.10 -38.96
N ARG A 305 -8.73 -3.71 -38.86
CA ARG A 305 -8.50 -5.15 -39.03
C ARG A 305 -8.88 -5.97 -37.80
N ASN A 306 -9.26 -5.34 -36.69
CA ASN A 306 -9.39 -5.95 -35.36
C ASN A 306 -10.56 -5.35 -34.56
N GLU A 307 -11.71 -5.10 -35.21
CA GLU A 307 -12.84 -4.38 -34.60
C GLU A 307 -13.29 -4.96 -33.24
N GLU A 308 -13.22 -6.28 -33.01
CA GLU A 308 -13.69 -6.93 -31.77
C GLU A 308 -12.98 -6.40 -30.52
N ILE A 309 -11.64 -6.28 -30.54
CA ILE A 309 -10.87 -5.77 -29.38
C ILE A 309 -10.96 -4.25 -29.21
N PHE A 310 -11.35 -3.52 -30.25
CA PHE A 310 -11.54 -2.05 -30.19
C PHE A 310 -13.00 -1.61 -29.93
N GLN A 311 -13.96 -2.54 -29.77
CA GLN A 311 -15.34 -2.18 -29.37
C GLN A 311 -15.42 -1.28 -28.12
N PRO A 312 -14.62 -1.46 -27.04
CA PRO A 312 -14.69 -0.60 -25.86
C PRO A 312 -14.35 0.88 -26.13
N PHE A 313 -13.66 1.19 -27.23
CA PHE A 313 -13.40 2.57 -27.63
C PHE A 313 -14.62 3.24 -28.30
N ARG A 314 -15.61 2.47 -28.80
CA ARG A 314 -16.82 3.04 -29.43
C ARG A 314 -17.66 3.84 -28.43
N SER A 315 -17.95 3.27 -27.27
CA SER A 315 -18.65 3.98 -26.19
C SER A 315 -17.86 5.18 -25.67
N THR A 316 -16.52 5.14 -25.72
CA THR A 316 -15.65 6.28 -25.39
C THR A 316 -15.75 7.40 -26.44
N ILE A 317 -15.81 7.06 -27.73
CA ILE A 317 -16.05 8.02 -28.83
C ILE A 317 -17.45 8.62 -28.72
N GLU A 318 -18.49 7.80 -28.61
CA GLU A 318 -19.89 8.23 -28.41
C GLU A 318 -20.02 9.16 -27.19
N HIS A 319 -19.32 8.86 -26.09
CA HIS A 319 -19.29 9.74 -24.93
C HIS A 319 -18.64 11.09 -25.23
N LEU A 320 -17.50 11.13 -25.92
CA LEU A 320 -16.81 12.37 -26.29
C LEU A 320 -17.63 13.22 -27.28
N GLU A 321 -18.24 12.58 -28.28
CA GLU A 321 -19.15 13.23 -29.25
C GLU A 321 -20.41 13.79 -28.57
N SER A 322 -20.86 13.18 -27.45
CA SER A 322 -21.93 13.75 -26.60
C SER A 322 -21.54 15.02 -25.83
N ILE A 323 -20.23 15.33 -25.74
CA ILE A 323 -19.71 16.53 -25.06
C ILE A 323 -19.50 17.67 -26.05
N ALA A 324 -18.88 17.38 -27.20
CA ALA A 324 -18.53 18.35 -28.21
C ALA A 324 -18.40 17.70 -29.59
N ALA A 325 -18.60 18.49 -30.66
CA ALA A 325 -18.37 18.02 -32.02
C ALA A 325 -16.86 17.85 -32.31
N PHE A 326 -16.43 16.61 -32.52
CA PHE A 326 -15.05 16.27 -32.90
C PHE A 326 -14.91 16.04 -34.41
N ASP A 327 -13.74 16.38 -34.95
CA ASP A 327 -13.33 16.11 -36.34
C ASP A 327 -12.51 14.81 -36.37
N THR A 328 -13.22 13.69 -36.30
CA THR A 328 -12.69 12.32 -36.17
C THR A 328 -11.82 11.92 -37.36
N LYS A 329 -10.53 11.67 -37.11
CA LYS A 329 -9.55 11.24 -38.11
C LYS A 329 -9.01 9.87 -37.77
N ILE A 330 -9.27 8.90 -38.63
CA ILE A 330 -8.63 7.59 -38.57
C ILE A 330 -7.29 7.69 -39.29
N ASP A 331 -6.21 7.48 -38.55
CA ASP A 331 -4.86 7.38 -39.13
C ASP A 331 -4.56 5.91 -39.48
N ASN A 332 -4.06 5.71 -40.70
CA ASN A 332 -3.66 4.40 -41.22
C ASN A 332 -2.14 4.16 -41.16
N GLU A 333 -1.37 5.08 -40.55
CA GLU A 333 0.07 5.02 -40.28
C GLU A 333 0.47 3.96 -39.23
N ILE A 334 0.07 2.71 -39.46
CA ILE A 334 0.48 1.54 -38.68
C ILE A 334 2.02 1.39 -38.72
N ALA A 335 2.66 1.30 -37.55
CA ALA A 335 4.10 1.04 -37.47
C ALA A 335 4.45 -0.29 -38.19
N PRO A 336 5.52 -0.34 -39.00
CA PRO A 336 5.80 -1.49 -39.87
C PRO A 336 6.04 -2.78 -39.06
N VAL A 337 5.07 -3.69 -39.12
CA VAL A 337 5.12 -4.98 -38.44
C VAL A 337 5.83 -5.99 -39.33
N GLN A 338 6.91 -6.60 -38.82
CA GLN A 338 7.69 -7.61 -39.55
C GLN A 338 6.87 -8.89 -39.81
N GLY A 339 6.80 -9.31 -41.07
CA GLY A 339 6.38 -10.64 -41.54
C GLY A 339 5.32 -11.35 -40.67
N ASP A 340 5.77 -12.37 -39.95
CA ASP A 340 4.94 -13.29 -39.16
C ASP A 340 4.04 -12.57 -38.14
N LEU A 341 4.53 -11.50 -37.52
CA LEU A 341 3.78 -10.71 -36.53
C LEU A 341 2.59 -9.98 -37.17
N ALA A 342 2.62 -9.70 -38.47
CA ALA A 342 1.48 -9.08 -39.17
C ALA A 342 0.32 -10.07 -39.33
N SER A 343 0.61 -11.35 -39.54
CA SER A 343 -0.37 -12.44 -39.55
C SER A 343 -0.98 -12.65 -38.16
N LEU A 344 -0.14 -12.65 -37.12
CA LEU A 344 -0.60 -12.75 -35.72
C LEU A 344 -1.52 -11.57 -35.35
N ARG A 345 -1.12 -10.33 -35.69
CA ARG A 345 -1.94 -9.13 -35.44
C ARG A 345 -3.34 -9.21 -36.05
N GLN A 346 -3.52 -9.87 -37.19
CA GLN A 346 -4.83 -9.99 -37.86
C GLN A 346 -5.67 -11.20 -37.40
N ARG A 347 -5.11 -12.12 -36.61
CA ARG A 347 -5.75 -13.42 -36.27
C ARG A 347 -5.86 -13.70 -34.78
N LEU A 348 -5.06 -13.04 -33.94
CA LEU A 348 -5.04 -13.28 -32.49
C LEU A 348 -6.29 -12.74 -31.77
N PHE A 349 -6.95 -11.73 -32.36
CA PHE A 349 -8.06 -10.99 -31.72
C PHE A 349 -9.35 -10.97 -32.54
N ASN A 350 -9.43 -11.74 -33.63
CA ASN A 350 -10.63 -11.88 -34.45
C ASN A 350 -11.14 -13.31 -34.38
N SER A 351 -12.37 -13.50 -33.94
CA SER A 351 -13.05 -14.79 -33.93
C SER A 351 -13.32 -15.26 -35.36
N ALA A 352 -12.95 -16.50 -35.70
CA ALA A 352 -13.08 -17.01 -37.07
C ALA A 352 -14.54 -17.07 -37.58
N ASP A 353 -15.50 -17.16 -36.65
CA ASP A 353 -16.93 -17.27 -36.92
C ASP A 353 -17.55 -15.98 -37.50
N GLY A 354 -16.90 -14.82 -37.34
CA GLY A 354 -17.37 -13.52 -37.84
C GLY A 354 -17.45 -13.38 -39.37
N ARG A 355 -17.08 -14.42 -40.12
CA ARG A 355 -17.21 -14.50 -41.59
C ARG A 355 -18.21 -15.56 -42.08
N ALA A 356 -19.07 -16.06 -41.20
CA ALA A 356 -20.22 -16.86 -41.60
C ALA A 356 -21.22 -16.00 -42.41
N THR A 357 -21.16 -16.09 -43.73
CA THR A 357 -22.26 -15.68 -44.61
C THR A 357 -23.55 -16.42 -44.21
N ASN A 358 -24.71 -15.77 -44.34
CA ASN A 358 -26.00 -16.23 -43.79
C ASN A 358 -26.49 -17.64 -44.24
N ASP A 359 -25.83 -18.27 -45.21
CA ASP A 359 -26.10 -19.64 -45.65
C ASP A 359 -25.32 -20.70 -44.84
N SER A 360 -25.85 -21.07 -43.67
CA SER A 360 -26.27 -22.47 -43.43
C SER A 360 -26.91 -22.67 -42.06
N LYS A 361 -28.10 -23.30 -42.04
CA LYS A 361 -28.76 -23.78 -40.81
C LYS A 361 -28.20 -25.15 -40.43
N ASN A 362 -27.08 -25.19 -39.69
CA ASN A 362 -26.65 -26.40 -38.97
C ASN A 362 -25.79 -26.07 -37.74
N ALA A 363 -26.44 -25.99 -36.57
CA ALA A 363 -25.74 -25.95 -35.30
C ALA A 363 -25.27 -27.36 -34.88
N GLY A 364 -24.14 -27.47 -34.19
CA GLY A 364 -23.73 -28.71 -33.49
C GLY A 364 -22.36 -29.28 -33.82
N ALA A 365 -21.59 -28.68 -34.74
CA ALA A 365 -20.21 -29.09 -35.01
C ALA A 365 -19.20 -28.15 -34.33
N HIS A 366 -18.43 -28.65 -33.37
CA HIS A 366 -17.19 -27.97 -32.96
C HIS A 366 -16.25 -27.92 -34.16
N LEU A 367 -16.01 -26.73 -34.72
CA LEU A 367 -15.00 -26.50 -35.74
C LEU A 367 -13.60 -26.68 -35.16
N ARG A 368 -13.16 -27.94 -35.09
CA ARG A 368 -11.74 -28.29 -35.09
C ARG A 368 -11.13 -27.72 -36.36
N VAL A 369 -10.55 -26.53 -36.27
CA VAL A 369 -9.67 -25.98 -37.30
C VAL A 369 -8.49 -26.93 -37.43
N ARG A 370 -8.59 -27.89 -38.35
CA ARG A 370 -7.42 -28.63 -38.83
C ARG A 370 -6.46 -27.62 -39.45
N PRO A 371 -5.14 -27.74 -39.23
CA PRO A 371 -4.16 -26.98 -39.99
C PRO A 371 -4.07 -27.54 -41.42
N GLU A 372 -5.11 -27.32 -42.24
CA GLU A 372 -5.12 -27.66 -43.67
C GLU A 372 -4.36 -26.61 -44.47
N GLY A 373 -3.07 -26.59 -44.16
CA GLY A 373 -2.01 -25.78 -44.74
C GLY A 373 -0.73 -26.28 -44.11
N ARG A 374 0.09 -27.00 -44.89
CA ARG A 374 1.47 -27.28 -44.47
C ARG A 374 2.13 -25.93 -44.26
N HIS A 375 2.46 -25.59 -43.01
CA HIS A 375 3.46 -24.57 -42.77
C HIS A 375 4.71 -24.98 -43.56
N THR A 376 5.12 -24.14 -44.51
CA THR A 376 6.42 -24.28 -45.16
C THR A 376 7.46 -24.32 -44.05
N GLY A 377 8.33 -25.34 -44.04
CA GLY A 377 9.16 -25.72 -42.88
C GLY A 377 10.28 -24.73 -42.48
N LEU A 378 10.12 -23.46 -42.83
CA LEU A 378 10.88 -22.35 -42.32
C LEU A 378 10.36 -22.03 -40.90
N PRO A 379 11.22 -21.91 -39.87
CA PRO A 379 10.79 -21.46 -38.56
C PRO A 379 10.28 -20.01 -38.64
N LEU A 380 9.26 -19.68 -37.83
CA LEU A 380 8.84 -18.30 -37.60
C LEU A 380 9.99 -17.58 -36.89
N GLN A 381 10.80 -16.82 -37.63
CA GLN A 381 12.12 -16.40 -37.13
C GLN A 381 12.03 -15.47 -35.92
N ASN A 382 10.90 -14.77 -35.77
CA ASN A 382 10.71 -13.69 -34.79
C ASN A 382 9.55 -13.99 -33.80
N ILE A 383 9.04 -15.24 -33.74
CA ILE A 383 7.96 -15.63 -32.82
C ILE A 383 8.28 -17.00 -32.19
N THR A 384 8.64 -17.00 -30.91
CA THR A 384 8.95 -18.22 -30.15
C THR A 384 7.85 -18.50 -29.12
N LEU A 385 7.24 -19.68 -29.17
CA LEU A 385 6.41 -20.22 -28.09
C LEU A 385 7.28 -21.12 -27.21
N LEU A 386 7.31 -20.84 -25.90
CA LEU A 386 8.08 -21.58 -24.92
C LEU A 386 7.14 -22.26 -23.92
N GLU A 387 7.04 -23.59 -23.98
CA GLU A 387 6.41 -24.37 -22.93
C GLU A 387 7.38 -24.53 -21.75
N CYS A 388 6.89 -24.36 -20.52
CA CYS A 388 7.67 -24.45 -19.29
C CYS A 388 6.83 -25.09 -18.19
N GLY A 389 7.40 -26.04 -17.45
CA GLY A 389 6.66 -26.80 -16.42
C GLY A 389 6.25 -25.99 -15.18
N ASP A 390 6.87 -24.84 -14.95
CA ASP A 390 6.58 -23.95 -13.83
C ASP A 390 6.98 -22.49 -14.11
N ARG A 391 6.49 -21.55 -13.29
CA ARG A 391 6.71 -20.10 -13.45
C ARG A 391 8.15 -19.64 -13.19
N GLU A 392 8.94 -20.34 -12.39
CA GLU A 392 10.37 -20.01 -12.24
C GLU A 392 11.16 -20.49 -13.46
N THR A 393 10.87 -21.67 -14.02
CA THR A 393 11.44 -22.11 -15.30
C THR A 393 11.04 -21.18 -16.44
N GLU A 394 9.78 -20.75 -16.52
CA GLU A 394 9.26 -19.76 -17.48
C GLU A 394 10.07 -18.46 -17.45
N ILE A 395 10.15 -17.82 -16.27
CA ILE A 395 10.88 -16.56 -16.08
C ILE A 395 12.40 -16.75 -16.27
N ARG A 396 12.95 -17.94 -15.99
CA ARG A 396 14.37 -18.25 -16.23
C ARG A 396 14.69 -18.46 -17.72
N SER A 397 13.78 -19.03 -18.49
CA SER A 397 13.89 -19.10 -19.95
C SER A 397 13.82 -17.69 -20.56
N ILE A 398 12.85 -16.87 -20.14
CA ILE A 398 12.76 -15.45 -20.53
C ILE A 398 14.03 -14.69 -20.14
N ALA A 399 14.62 -14.93 -18.97
CA ALA A 399 15.87 -14.29 -18.55
C ALA A 399 17.09 -14.69 -19.41
N LYS A 400 17.13 -15.92 -19.94
CA LYS A 400 18.14 -16.33 -20.93
C LYS A 400 17.94 -15.59 -22.26
N GLU A 401 16.69 -15.48 -22.70
CA GLU A 401 16.33 -14.80 -23.95
C GLU A 401 16.71 -13.31 -23.92
N ILE A 402 16.36 -12.62 -22.82
CA ILE A 402 16.75 -11.22 -22.59
C ILE A 402 18.28 -11.05 -22.64
N LYS A 403 19.05 -12.03 -22.16
CA LYS A 403 20.53 -12.00 -22.28
C LYS A 403 21.00 -12.22 -23.71
N ALA A 404 20.39 -13.13 -24.46
CA ALA A 404 20.74 -13.36 -25.87
C ALA A 404 20.52 -12.08 -26.70
N LEU A 405 19.33 -11.48 -26.60
CA LEU A 405 18.97 -10.24 -27.30
C LEU A 405 19.93 -9.08 -26.96
N VAL A 406 20.29 -8.90 -25.69
CA VAL A 406 21.17 -7.80 -25.25
C VAL A 406 22.65 -8.04 -25.57
N LEU A 407 23.15 -9.28 -25.47
CA LEU A 407 24.58 -9.60 -25.62
C LEU A 407 24.99 -9.98 -27.04
N ASN A 408 24.11 -10.64 -27.81
CA ASN A 408 24.41 -11.15 -29.13
C ASN A 408 23.85 -10.23 -30.24
N GLU A 409 22.65 -9.68 -30.03
CA GLU A 409 21.93 -8.87 -31.03
C GLU A 409 21.97 -7.35 -30.73
N GLY A 410 22.45 -6.95 -29.56
CA GLY A 410 22.73 -5.55 -29.21
C GLY A 410 21.53 -4.70 -28.77
N TYR A 411 20.37 -5.32 -28.52
CA TYR A 411 19.20 -4.61 -27.99
C TYR A 411 19.48 -3.94 -26.65
N GLN A 412 18.83 -2.81 -26.37
CA GLN A 412 18.89 -2.19 -25.05
C GLN A 412 17.78 -2.75 -24.14
N LEU A 413 18.04 -2.79 -22.83
CA LEU A 413 17.04 -3.16 -21.82
C LEU A 413 15.82 -2.22 -21.78
N SER A 414 15.87 -1.06 -22.44
CA SER A 414 14.73 -0.15 -22.65
C SER A 414 13.74 -0.65 -23.70
N ASP A 415 14.18 -1.56 -24.57
CA ASP A 415 13.47 -1.93 -25.80
C ASP A 415 12.62 -3.21 -25.56
N ILE A 416 12.89 -3.88 -24.44
CA ILE A 416 12.32 -5.16 -24.02
C ILE A 416 11.23 -4.92 -22.97
N GLY A 417 10.00 -5.35 -23.26
CA GLY A 417 8.87 -5.30 -22.34
C GLY A 417 8.42 -6.69 -21.90
N LEU A 418 8.45 -6.98 -20.59
CA LEU A 418 7.82 -8.18 -20.01
C LEU A 418 6.40 -7.85 -19.53
N VAL A 419 5.40 -8.46 -20.14
CA VAL A 419 3.98 -8.30 -19.80
C VAL A 419 3.45 -9.59 -19.19
N VAL A 420 2.78 -9.49 -18.04
CA VAL A 420 2.08 -10.60 -17.37
C VAL A 420 0.65 -10.18 -17.02
N ARG A 421 -0.33 -11.08 -17.19
CA ARG A 421 -1.74 -10.76 -16.93
C ARG A 421 -2.02 -10.48 -15.46
N GLU A 422 -1.35 -11.21 -14.55
CA GLU A 422 -1.47 -11.03 -13.11
C GLU A 422 -0.08 -10.76 -12.50
N ARG A 423 0.17 -9.53 -12.07
CA ARG A 423 1.49 -9.12 -11.55
C ARG A 423 1.84 -9.79 -10.22
N SER A 424 0.86 -10.03 -9.35
CA SER A 424 1.05 -10.69 -8.05
C SER A 424 1.61 -12.12 -8.20
N ALA A 425 1.03 -12.93 -9.09
CA ALA A 425 1.46 -14.28 -9.43
C ALA A 425 2.93 -14.44 -9.89
N TYR A 426 3.58 -13.37 -10.34
CA TYR A 426 4.91 -13.40 -10.95
C TYR A 426 5.96 -12.49 -10.31
N ALA A 427 5.56 -11.41 -9.60
CA ALA A 427 6.49 -10.33 -9.23
C ALA A 427 7.70 -10.78 -8.41
N ASP A 428 7.52 -11.65 -7.41
CA ASP A 428 8.63 -12.14 -6.59
C ASP A 428 9.56 -13.10 -7.34
N THR A 429 9.01 -13.89 -8.29
CA THR A 429 9.80 -14.76 -9.16
C THR A 429 10.65 -13.94 -10.13
N ILE A 430 10.08 -12.90 -10.77
CA ILE A 430 10.82 -11.94 -11.60
C ILE A 430 11.93 -11.27 -10.79
N LEU A 431 11.63 -10.76 -9.60
CA LEU A 431 12.63 -10.11 -8.73
C LEU A 431 13.73 -11.05 -8.22
N ARG A 432 13.46 -12.35 -8.11
CA ARG A 432 14.43 -13.39 -7.73
C ARG A 432 15.30 -13.77 -8.91
N VAL A 433 14.69 -14.22 -10.01
CA VAL A 433 15.40 -14.72 -11.20
C VAL A 433 16.20 -13.60 -11.86
N CYS A 434 15.60 -12.45 -12.19
CA CYS A 434 16.35 -11.35 -12.82
C CYS A 434 17.52 -10.87 -11.94
N ALA A 435 17.42 -10.96 -10.61
CA ALA A 435 18.53 -10.60 -9.72
C ALA A 435 19.66 -11.65 -9.71
N GLY A 436 19.34 -12.94 -9.72
CA GLY A 436 20.34 -14.01 -9.87
C GLY A 436 21.01 -13.97 -11.25
N GLU A 437 20.22 -13.73 -12.29
CA GLU A 437 20.67 -13.59 -13.67
C GLU A 437 21.34 -12.22 -13.96
N SER A 438 21.41 -11.31 -12.98
CA SER A 438 21.98 -9.95 -13.09
C SER A 438 21.32 -9.00 -14.12
N ILE A 439 20.04 -9.21 -14.42
CA ILE A 439 19.21 -8.38 -15.31
C ILE A 439 18.53 -7.25 -14.50
N PRO A 440 18.80 -5.97 -14.79
CA PRO A 440 18.06 -4.85 -14.22
C PRO A 440 16.61 -4.83 -14.69
N CYS A 441 15.65 -4.94 -13.76
CA CYS A 441 14.22 -4.77 -14.03
C CYS A 441 13.64 -3.60 -13.19
N ASN A 442 12.82 -2.74 -13.81
CA ASN A 442 12.17 -1.61 -13.11
C ASN A 442 10.88 -2.03 -12.40
N LEU A 443 10.95 -3.11 -11.61
CA LEU A 443 9.80 -3.69 -10.93
C LEU A 443 9.77 -3.24 -9.46
N GLU A 444 8.86 -2.30 -9.14
CA GLU A 444 8.64 -1.90 -7.75
C GLU A 444 8.02 -3.06 -6.97
N ARG A 445 8.75 -3.56 -5.95
CA ARG A 445 8.23 -4.55 -5.00
C ARG A 445 7.35 -3.82 -3.98
N ARG A 446 6.04 -4.01 -4.09
CA ARG A 446 5.05 -3.59 -3.10
C ARG A 446 4.83 -4.75 -2.13
N VAL A 447 4.94 -4.50 -0.83
CA VAL A 447 4.80 -5.51 0.24
C VAL A 447 3.84 -4.97 1.28
N GLU A 448 2.76 -5.69 1.58
CA GLU A 448 1.83 -5.29 2.65
C GLU A 448 2.57 -5.21 3.99
N ALA A 449 2.27 -4.20 4.81
CA ALA A 449 2.97 -3.99 6.08
C ALA A 449 2.87 -5.23 6.97
N VAL A 450 1.72 -5.91 6.99
CA VAL A 450 1.48 -7.17 7.73
C VAL A 450 2.32 -8.36 7.28
N HIS A 451 3.07 -8.30 6.17
CA HIS A 451 4.01 -9.34 5.76
C HIS A 451 5.45 -9.06 6.18
N VAL A 452 5.77 -7.81 6.55
CA VAL A 452 7.11 -7.42 7.03
C VAL A 452 7.45 -8.19 8.32
N PRO A 453 8.63 -8.83 8.43
CA PRO A 453 8.99 -9.63 9.61
C PRO A 453 8.84 -8.89 10.95
N ALA A 454 9.30 -7.64 11.06
CA ALA A 454 9.11 -6.83 12.28
C ALA A 454 7.63 -6.57 12.62
N VAL A 455 6.77 -6.39 11.61
CA VAL A 455 5.33 -6.15 11.82
C VAL A 455 4.60 -7.46 12.16
N ARG A 456 5.01 -8.59 11.58
CA ARG A 456 4.49 -9.92 11.97
C ARG A 456 4.84 -10.28 13.42
N ALA A 457 6.01 -9.85 13.90
CA ALA A 457 6.34 -9.96 15.31
C ALA A 457 5.39 -9.09 16.17
N CYS A 458 5.18 -7.82 15.78
CA CYS A 458 4.20 -6.94 16.43
C CYS A 458 2.77 -7.53 16.43
N GLY A 459 2.37 -8.22 15.36
CA GLY A 459 1.11 -8.96 15.28
C GLY A 459 0.97 -10.07 16.33
N LYS A 460 2.05 -10.77 16.70
CA LYS A 460 2.00 -11.74 17.81
C LYS A 460 1.71 -11.07 19.16
N LEU A 461 2.34 -9.92 19.42
CA LEU A 461 2.06 -9.15 20.63
C LEU A 461 0.61 -8.63 20.63
N PHE A 462 0.12 -8.17 19.49
CA PHE A 462 -1.27 -7.73 19.32
C PHE A 462 -2.28 -8.86 19.46
N GLN A 463 -1.97 -10.09 19.03
CA GLN A 463 -2.79 -11.26 19.32
C GLN A 463 -2.87 -11.53 20.83
N LEU A 464 -1.75 -11.48 21.54
CA LEU A 464 -1.69 -11.70 22.99
C LEU A 464 -2.56 -10.68 23.77
N LEU A 465 -2.59 -9.42 23.32
CA LEU A 465 -3.45 -8.36 23.87
C LEU A 465 -4.93 -8.46 23.40
N LYS A 466 -5.26 -9.42 22.54
CA LYS A 466 -6.58 -9.65 21.94
C LYS A 466 -7.24 -10.97 22.35
N GLU A 467 -6.72 -11.65 23.37
CA GLU A 467 -7.33 -12.88 23.92
C GLU A 467 -8.40 -12.73 25.04
N PRO A 468 -8.90 -11.53 25.47
CA PRO A 468 -9.89 -11.43 26.56
C PRO A 468 -11.31 -11.89 26.17
N ALA A 469 -11.49 -12.52 25.01
CA ALA A 469 -12.76 -13.08 24.58
C ALA A 469 -13.21 -14.29 25.43
N ARG A 470 -12.28 -14.96 26.13
CA ARG A 470 -12.57 -16.04 27.11
C ARG A 470 -11.60 -16.14 28.28
N GLU A 471 -10.38 -15.63 28.19
CA GLU A 471 -9.31 -15.87 29.19
C GLU A 471 -8.54 -14.58 29.55
N ASP A 472 -8.00 -14.51 30.76
CA ASP A 472 -7.35 -13.30 31.28
C ASP A 472 -5.96 -13.06 30.67
N PHE A 473 -5.83 -12.00 29.86
CA PHE A 473 -4.58 -11.62 29.17
C PHE A 473 -3.46 -11.18 30.13
N ARG A 474 -3.75 -10.90 31.41
CA ARG A 474 -2.76 -10.63 32.47
C ARG A 474 -1.99 -11.90 32.88
N ASN A 475 -2.45 -13.07 32.46
CA ASN A 475 -1.86 -14.36 32.77
C ASN A 475 -1.73 -15.25 31.51
N PRO A 476 -0.95 -14.83 30.50
CA PRO A 476 -0.82 -15.55 29.24
C PRO A 476 -0.12 -16.91 29.43
N LYS A 477 -0.20 -17.78 28.43
CA LYS A 477 0.58 -19.03 28.41
C LYS A 477 2.07 -18.75 28.28
N ALA A 478 2.90 -19.55 28.94
CA ALA A 478 4.35 -19.47 28.80
C ALA A 478 4.83 -19.74 27.36
N GLY A 479 4.11 -20.61 26.63
CA GLY A 479 4.35 -20.90 25.22
C GLY A 479 4.20 -19.68 24.31
N ASP A 480 3.22 -18.81 24.54
CA ASP A 480 3.00 -17.64 23.70
C ASP A 480 4.01 -16.52 23.96
N ILE A 481 4.50 -16.41 25.20
CA ILE A 481 5.72 -15.63 25.49
C ILE A 481 6.92 -16.22 24.74
N ALA A 482 7.16 -17.54 24.80
CA ALA A 482 8.26 -18.16 24.03
C ALA A 482 8.14 -17.89 22.52
N HIS A 483 6.93 -18.01 21.96
CA HIS A 483 6.62 -17.67 20.57
C HIS A 483 6.89 -16.20 20.22
N LEU A 484 6.78 -15.28 21.18
CA LEU A 484 7.13 -13.86 21.05
C LEU A 484 8.65 -13.67 21.08
N LEU A 485 9.35 -14.26 22.05
CA LEU A 485 10.82 -14.11 22.19
C LEU A 485 11.57 -14.70 20.99
N LYS A 486 11.06 -15.81 20.44
CA LYS A 486 11.59 -16.49 19.24
C LYS A 486 11.44 -15.70 17.94
N THR A 487 10.75 -14.55 17.95
CA THR A 487 10.73 -13.64 16.78
C THR A 487 12.04 -12.88 16.58
N ASP A 488 12.93 -12.86 17.57
CA ASP A 488 14.19 -12.08 17.62
C ASP A 488 14.02 -10.54 17.66
N TYR A 489 12.80 -10.04 17.45
CA TYR A 489 12.45 -8.60 17.49
C TYR A 489 12.12 -8.08 18.89
N PHE A 490 11.86 -8.95 19.88
CA PHE A 490 11.54 -8.57 21.25
C PHE A 490 12.54 -9.15 22.24
N ARG A 491 12.99 -8.33 23.20
CA ARG A 491 13.90 -8.70 24.28
C ARG A 491 13.56 -7.88 25.53
N VAL A 492 13.83 -8.40 26.73
CA VAL A 492 13.83 -7.54 27.93
C VAL A 492 14.89 -6.44 27.73
N SER A 493 14.58 -5.21 28.13
CA SER A 493 15.48 -4.06 27.97
C SER A 493 16.85 -4.33 28.65
N PRO A 494 17.96 -3.71 28.18
CA PRO A 494 19.27 -3.92 28.79
C PRO A 494 19.33 -3.51 30.28
N GLU A 495 18.50 -2.55 30.68
CA GLU A 495 18.40 -2.03 32.05
C GLU A 495 17.62 -3.01 32.94
N ASP A 496 16.45 -3.46 32.48
CA ASP A 496 15.64 -4.45 33.18
C ASP A 496 16.35 -5.82 33.28
N LEU A 497 17.11 -6.21 32.25
CA LEU A 497 17.91 -7.44 32.24
C LEU A 497 19.07 -7.39 33.26
N ALA A 498 19.70 -6.22 33.43
CA ALA A 498 20.72 -6.02 34.46
C ALA A 498 20.11 -6.11 35.87
N ALA A 499 18.97 -5.47 36.10
CA ALA A 499 18.23 -5.55 37.37
C ALA A 499 17.80 -6.99 37.69
N LEU A 500 17.24 -7.73 36.72
CA LEU A 500 16.91 -9.15 36.88
C LEU A 500 18.13 -10.01 37.20
N THR A 501 19.30 -9.69 36.64
CA THR A 501 20.56 -10.39 36.96
C THR A 501 20.94 -10.15 38.41
N GLU A 502 20.97 -8.90 38.87
CA GLU A 502 21.29 -8.56 40.26
C GLU A 502 20.32 -9.20 41.27
N ASP A 503 19.04 -9.25 40.94
CA ASP A 503 18.01 -9.92 41.75
C ASP A 503 18.16 -11.46 41.77
N PHE A 504 18.71 -12.05 40.70
CA PHE A 504 19.02 -13.48 40.65
C PHE A 504 20.22 -13.80 41.56
N GLU A 505 21.28 -12.99 41.53
CA GLU A 505 22.42 -13.14 42.44
C GLU A 505 21.99 -13.15 43.91
N LYS A 506 21.13 -12.19 44.30
CA LYS A 506 20.63 -12.05 45.68
C LYS A 506 19.79 -13.23 46.17
N LYS A 507 19.15 -13.97 45.27
CA LYS A 507 18.11 -14.98 45.60
C LYS A 507 18.51 -16.42 45.29
N TYR A 508 19.40 -16.63 44.32
CA TYR A 508 19.66 -17.94 43.70
C TYR A 508 21.15 -18.25 43.45
N ALA A 509 22.09 -17.41 43.88
CA ALA A 509 23.53 -17.67 43.68
C ALA A 509 24.04 -18.99 44.31
N SER A 510 23.41 -19.48 45.38
CA SER A 510 23.73 -20.81 45.96
C SER A 510 23.52 -21.94 44.95
N MET A 511 22.44 -21.88 44.15
CA MET A 511 22.13 -22.89 43.13
C MET A 511 23.12 -22.90 41.96
N LEU A 512 23.91 -21.82 41.77
CA LEU A 512 25.05 -21.82 40.86
C LEU A 512 26.26 -22.54 41.45
N ALA A 513 26.55 -22.33 42.74
CA ALA A 513 27.69 -22.93 43.43
C ALA A 513 27.56 -24.46 43.53
N GLU A 514 26.36 -24.96 43.85
CA GLU A 514 26.05 -26.40 43.92
C GLU A 514 26.21 -27.11 42.56
N GLY A 515 26.00 -26.39 41.46
CA GLY A 515 26.17 -26.90 40.09
C GLY A 515 27.61 -26.96 39.58
N VAL A 516 28.61 -26.48 40.34
CA VAL A 516 30.01 -26.45 39.89
C VAL A 516 30.70 -27.80 40.09
N SER A 517 30.65 -28.67 39.08
CA SER A 517 31.52 -29.84 39.02
C SER A 517 33.01 -29.45 38.93
N LYS A 518 33.89 -30.29 39.51
CA LYS A 518 35.35 -30.04 39.63
C LYS A 518 36.02 -29.85 38.26
N GLY A 519 36.12 -28.60 37.81
CA GLY A 519 36.74 -28.21 36.52
C GLY A 519 35.92 -27.21 35.70
N SER A 520 34.63 -27.03 36.00
CA SER A 520 33.85 -25.92 35.44
C SER A 520 34.15 -24.62 36.19
N THR A 521 34.25 -23.51 35.45
CA THR A 521 34.23 -22.17 36.06
C THR A 521 32.79 -21.68 36.08
N GLU A 522 32.34 -21.08 37.19
CA GLU A 522 30.95 -20.64 37.36
C GLU A 522 30.45 -19.75 36.20
N SER A 523 31.32 -18.88 35.65
CA SER A 523 31.03 -18.08 34.46
C SER A 523 30.67 -18.94 33.23
N LYS A 524 31.31 -20.10 33.03
CA LYS A 524 30.94 -21.05 31.96
C LYS A 524 29.54 -21.63 32.20
N LEU A 525 29.22 -21.99 33.44
CA LEU A 525 27.90 -22.50 33.82
C LEU A 525 26.80 -21.45 33.60
N ARG A 526 26.99 -20.20 34.06
CA ARG A 526 26.08 -19.07 33.77
C ARG A 526 25.85 -18.88 32.27
N ASN A 527 26.92 -18.89 31.47
CA ASN A 527 26.84 -18.77 30.02
C ASN A 527 26.07 -19.93 29.36
N ALA A 528 26.23 -21.17 29.86
CA ALA A 528 25.53 -22.35 29.36
C ALA A 528 24.05 -22.39 29.74
N LEU A 529 23.68 -21.83 30.90
CA LEU A 529 22.30 -21.73 31.39
C LEU A 529 21.58 -20.43 30.97
N GLY A 530 22.25 -19.56 30.19
CA GLY A 530 21.70 -18.29 29.72
C GLY A 530 21.48 -17.23 30.82
N ILE A 531 22.01 -17.44 32.03
CA ILE A 531 21.80 -16.56 33.18
C ILE A 531 22.53 -15.23 32.96
N GLY A 532 21.83 -14.11 33.18
CA GLY A 532 22.32 -12.76 32.87
C GLY A 532 22.54 -12.47 31.38
N ARG A 533 22.03 -13.32 30.47
CA ARG A 533 22.14 -13.13 29.02
C ARG A 533 20.80 -13.37 28.32
N TRP A 534 20.60 -12.70 27.19
CA TRP A 534 19.42 -12.94 26.36
C TRP A 534 19.63 -14.11 25.39
N SER A 535 19.09 -15.28 25.73
CA SER A 535 19.04 -16.48 24.87
C SER A 535 17.60 -17.01 24.76
N PRO A 536 16.90 -16.75 23.63
CA PRO A 536 15.53 -17.25 23.42
C PRO A 536 15.45 -18.78 23.45
N ASP A 537 16.42 -19.48 22.86
CA ASP A 537 16.39 -20.93 22.71
C ASP A 537 16.48 -21.64 24.07
N ILE A 538 17.29 -21.11 25.01
CA ILE A 538 17.36 -21.66 26.37
C ILE A 538 16.03 -21.44 27.09
N LEU A 539 15.47 -20.23 27.02
CA LEU A 539 14.18 -19.91 27.65
C LEU A 539 13.05 -20.80 27.09
N GLU A 540 12.98 -21.00 25.77
CA GLU A 540 12.00 -21.88 25.13
C GLU A 540 12.14 -23.34 25.59
N ASN A 541 13.36 -23.87 25.67
CA ASN A 541 13.60 -25.24 26.15
C ASN A 541 13.15 -25.43 27.60
N VAL A 542 13.44 -24.46 28.49
CA VAL A 542 12.99 -24.50 29.89
C VAL A 542 11.47 -24.37 29.99
N ILE A 543 10.86 -23.49 29.18
CA ILE A 543 9.39 -23.33 29.09
C ILE A 543 8.72 -24.64 28.65
N ALA A 544 9.25 -25.29 27.61
CA ALA A 544 8.74 -26.56 27.10
C ALA A 544 8.91 -27.72 28.11
N TYR A 545 9.99 -27.72 28.90
CA TYR A 545 10.25 -28.73 29.93
C TYR A 545 9.24 -28.68 31.09
N VAL A 546 8.88 -27.49 31.57
CA VAL A 546 7.87 -27.31 32.63
C VAL A 546 6.44 -27.43 32.10
N GLY A 547 6.21 -27.07 30.83
CA GLY A 547 4.95 -27.25 30.11
C GLY A 547 4.47 -25.94 29.48
N ALA A 548 4.62 -25.80 28.16
CA ALA A 548 4.34 -24.56 27.43
C ALA A 548 2.88 -24.09 27.49
N GLU A 549 1.92 -25.02 27.61
CA GLU A 549 0.48 -24.72 27.71
C GLU A 549 0.06 -24.10 29.06
N LEU A 550 0.93 -24.13 30.07
CA LEU A 550 0.64 -23.54 31.38
C LEU A 550 0.67 -22.01 31.29
N ARG A 551 -0.35 -21.36 31.88
CA ARG A 551 -0.33 -19.92 32.20
C ARG A 551 0.82 -19.60 33.16
N ILE A 552 1.38 -18.39 33.08
CA ILE A 552 2.63 -18.03 33.80
C ILE A 552 2.54 -18.31 35.31
N ASP A 553 1.44 -18.02 35.98
CA ASP A 553 1.33 -18.28 37.43
C ASP A 553 1.45 -19.78 37.77
N ALA A 554 0.75 -20.63 37.02
CA ALA A 554 0.80 -22.09 37.18
C ALA A 554 2.14 -22.67 36.73
N TRP A 555 2.73 -22.11 35.67
CA TRP A 555 4.07 -22.45 35.18
C TRP A 555 5.12 -22.16 36.26
N VAL A 556 5.06 -20.97 36.89
CA VAL A 556 6.02 -20.57 37.93
C VAL A 556 5.81 -21.36 39.22
N ALA A 557 4.57 -21.66 39.60
CA ALA A 557 4.29 -22.56 40.73
C ALA A 557 4.88 -23.97 40.48
N ARG A 558 4.70 -24.53 39.27
CA ARG A 558 5.30 -25.82 38.90
C ARG A 558 6.83 -25.75 38.86
N ALA A 559 7.41 -24.67 38.33
CA ALA A 559 8.86 -24.47 38.34
C ALA A 559 9.43 -24.36 39.76
N GLN A 560 8.74 -23.69 40.68
CA GLN A 560 9.12 -23.61 42.10
C GLN A 560 9.03 -24.97 42.82
N LEU A 561 8.00 -25.77 42.54
CA LEU A 561 7.92 -27.16 43.03
C LEU A 561 9.05 -28.03 42.47
N LEU A 562 9.39 -27.89 41.18
CA LEU A 562 10.53 -28.60 40.58
C LEU A 562 11.87 -28.14 41.19
N ILE A 563 12.06 -26.86 41.47
CA ILE A 563 13.26 -26.36 42.17
C ILE A 563 13.36 -26.96 43.59
N GLY A 564 12.24 -27.05 44.32
CA GLY A 564 12.21 -27.61 45.68
C GLY A 564 12.34 -29.14 45.76
N ALA A 565 11.96 -29.86 44.71
CA ALA A 565 11.95 -31.33 44.68
C ALA A 565 13.22 -31.98 44.10
N LEU A 566 14.14 -31.20 43.52
CA LEU A 566 15.19 -31.73 42.63
C LEU A 566 16.63 -31.35 43.04
N PRO A 567 17.33 -32.24 43.77
CA PRO A 567 18.79 -32.24 43.83
C PRO A 567 19.43 -32.68 42.49
N SER A 568 18.69 -33.38 41.62
CA SER A 568 19.18 -33.83 40.31
C SER A 568 18.08 -33.89 39.25
N ALA A 569 18.50 -33.93 37.99
CA ALA A 569 17.64 -33.98 36.80
C ALA A 569 16.85 -35.30 36.61
N GLU A 570 17.08 -36.31 37.44
CA GLU A 570 16.54 -37.66 37.22
C GLU A 570 15.27 -37.93 38.02
N ALA A 571 15.21 -37.51 39.29
CA ALA A 571 14.00 -37.56 40.12
C ALA A 571 12.80 -36.80 39.49
N ALA A 572 13.08 -35.83 38.62
CA ALA A 572 12.07 -35.07 37.88
C ALA A 572 11.25 -35.94 36.93
N ARG A 573 11.81 -37.05 36.44
CA ARG A 573 11.15 -37.94 35.49
C ARG A 573 9.99 -38.69 36.16
N GLU A 574 10.22 -39.17 37.38
CA GLU A 574 9.25 -39.93 38.17
C GLU A 574 8.11 -39.02 38.66
N LEU A 575 8.45 -37.83 39.17
CA LEU A 575 7.47 -36.86 39.68
C LEU A 575 6.56 -36.26 38.59
N ILE A 576 7.00 -36.24 37.33
CA ILE A 576 6.17 -35.81 36.18
C ILE A 576 5.36 -36.99 35.62
N ALA A 577 5.93 -38.19 35.54
CA ALA A 577 5.22 -39.37 35.05
C ALA A 577 4.07 -39.80 36.00
N GLY A 578 4.24 -39.61 37.31
CA GLY A 578 3.27 -40.05 38.33
C GLY A 578 1.98 -39.22 38.46
N LYS A 579 1.61 -38.39 37.48
CA LYS A 579 0.39 -37.56 37.58
C LYS A 579 -0.50 -37.46 36.35
N ASP A 580 -0.07 -37.98 35.20
CA ASP A 580 -0.91 -38.12 33.99
C ASP A 580 -1.49 -39.55 33.90
N GLY A 581 -1.79 -40.15 35.05
CA GLY A 581 -2.09 -41.59 35.23
C GLY A 581 -3.51 -41.89 35.71
N ALA A 582 -4.50 -41.14 35.21
CA ALA A 582 -5.94 -41.41 35.41
C ALA A 582 -6.72 -40.87 34.20
N GLU A 583 -7.84 -41.52 33.87
CA GLU A 583 -8.79 -41.13 32.80
C GLU A 583 -8.24 -41.12 31.37
N ASP A 584 -8.02 -42.32 30.81
CA ASP A 584 -8.73 -42.71 29.57
C ASP A 584 -8.64 -44.24 29.37
N ASP A 585 -9.67 -44.97 29.83
CA ASP A 585 -9.80 -46.42 29.64
C ASP A 585 -11.27 -46.80 29.41
N SER A 586 -11.76 -46.50 28.20
CA SER A 586 -13.06 -46.97 27.71
C SER A 586 -12.97 -47.38 26.25
N ALA A 587 -13.25 -48.65 25.99
CA ALA A 587 -12.94 -49.32 24.72
C ALA A 587 -13.83 -48.91 23.53
N SER A 588 -13.28 -49.10 22.33
CA SER A 588 -13.99 -49.86 21.31
C SER A 588 -13.01 -50.68 20.45
N THR A 589 -13.42 -51.91 20.12
CA THR A 589 -12.78 -52.75 19.11
C THR A 589 -13.54 -52.61 17.80
N ASP A 590 -12.84 -52.33 16.70
CA ASP A 590 -13.11 -52.96 15.41
C ASP A 590 -11.88 -52.78 14.50
N ALA A 591 -11.75 -53.62 13.48
CA ALA A 591 -10.56 -53.71 12.63
C ALA A 591 -10.91 -53.52 11.14
N ASP A 592 -10.15 -52.66 10.47
CA ASP A 592 -10.09 -52.56 9.01
C ASP A 592 -8.68 -52.08 8.57
N PRO A 593 -8.24 -52.34 7.32
CA PRO A 593 -6.86 -52.13 6.89
C PRO A 593 -6.56 -50.66 6.47
N PRO A 594 -5.28 -50.24 6.44
CA PRO A 594 -4.89 -48.85 6.25
C PRO A 594 -4.90 -48.39 4.78
N PRO A 595 -5.33 -47.14 4.50
CA PRO A 595 -4.93 -46.39 3.30
C PRO A 595 -3.55 -45.74 3.47
N ASP A 596 -2.88 -45.49 2.35
CA ASP A 596 -1.51 -44.93 2.29
C ASP A 596 -1.42 -43.40 2.49
N GLU A 597 -0.18 -42.93 2.70
CA GLU A 597 0.28 -41.53 2.64
C GLU A 597 -0.38 -40.50 3.59
N ALA A 598 -0.24 -40.70 4.90
CA ALA A 598 -0.25 -39.59 5.87
C ALA A 598 1.16 -38.95 6.00
N PRO A 599 1.29 -37.61 6.11
CA PRO A 599 2.59 -36.96 6.23
C PRO A 599 3.30 -37.31 7.54
N VAL A 600 4.62 -37.49 7.49
CA VAL A 600 5.45 -37.90 8.64
C VAL A 600 5.37 -36.86 9.76
N ILE A 601 4.61 -37.18 10.82
CA ILE A 601 4.57 -36.40 12.05
C ILE A 601 5.94 -36.51 12.72
N GLU A 602 6.72 -35.42 12.71
CA GLU A 602 7.97 -35.34 13.45
C GLU A 602 7.72 -35.63 14.94
N LYS A 603 8.23 -36.77 15.43
CA LYS A 603 8.12 -37.16 16.83
C LYS A 603 8.79 -36.10 17.71
N ARG A 604 7.98 -35.26 18.36
CA ARG A 604 8.41 -34.18 19.26
C ARG A 604 9.49 -34.72 20.21
N LYS A 605 10.72 -34.20 20.09
CA LYS A 605 11.84 -34.58 20.97
C LYS A 605 11.42 -34.29 22.42
N LYS A 606 11.54 -35.29 23.31
CA LYS A 606 11.29 -35.09 24.74
C LYS A 606 12.20 -33.96 25.24
N PRO A 607 11.70 -32.95 25.96
CA PRO A 607 12.49 -31.79 26.37
C PRO A 607 13.64 -32.21 27.28
N VAL A 608 14.79 -31.54 27.12
CA VAL A 608 15.98 -31.79 27.93
C VAL A 608 15.74 -31.29 29.37
N PRO A 609 16.10 -32.06 30.41
CA PRO A 609 15.93 -31.61 31.80
C PRO A 609 16.61 -30.28 32.09
N ALA A 610 15.84 -29.31 32.62
CA ALA A 610 16.34 -28.00 32.97
C ALA A 610 16.91 -27.98 34.41
N PRO A 611 18.15 -27.51 34.65
CA PRO A 611 18.69 -27.36 36.01
C PRO A 611 17.92 -26.31 36.85
N PRO A 612 17.90 -26.43 38.19
CA PRO A 612 17.17 -25.52 39.08
C PRO A 612 17.49 -24.04 38.87
N ALA A 613 18.77 -23.69 38.66
CA ALA A 613 19.18 -22.31 38.37
C ALA A 613 18.58 -21.75 37.05
N ALA A 614 18.40 -22.60 36.03
CA ALA A 614 17.77 -22.20 34.76
C ALA A 614 16.23 -22.09 34.89
N LEU A 615 15.61 -22.96 35.70
CA LEU A 615 14.20 -22.84 36.09
C LEU A 615 13.93 -21.52 36.82
N ALA A 616 14.76 -21.18 37.82
CA ALA A 616 14.64 -19.95 38.60
C ALA A 616 14.82 -18.69 37.73
N TRP A 617 15.83 -18.67 36.87
CA TRP A 617 16.06 -17.57 35.91
C TRP A 617 14.88 -17.40 34.94
N THR A 618 14.38 -18.50 34.37
CA THR A 618 13.23 -18.46 33.44
C THR A 618 11.95 -17.99 34.15
N ALA A 619 11.71 -18.43 35.39
CA ALA A 619 10.59 -17.97 36.21
C ALA A 619 10.64 -16.45 36.49
N MET A 620 11.83 -15.90 36.77
CA MET A 620 12.01 -14.47 36.95
C MET A 620 11.76 -13.68 35.66
N VAL A 621 12.27 -14.15 34.52
CA VAL A 621 12.04 -13.53 33.20
C VAL A 621 10.54 -13.56 32.85
N LEU A 622 9.87 -14.70 33.03
CA LEU A 622 8.43 -14.80 32.76
C LEU A 622 7.59 -13.88 33.65
N ARG A 623 7.86 -13.81 34.97
CA ARG A 623 7.15 -12.87 35.86
C ARG A 623 7.38 -11.41 35.50
N HIS A 624 8.58 -11.04 35.06
CA HIS A 624 8.84 -9.68 34.59
C HIS A 624 8.05 -9.36 33.32
N LEU A 625 8.04 -10.28 32.34
CA LEU A 625 7.28 -10.12 31.09
C LEU A 625 5.76 -10.10 31.33
N GLN A 626 5.26 -10.93 32.25
CA GLN A 626 3.88 -10.89 32.73
C GLN A 626 3.55 -9.52 33.34
N ARG A 627 4.40 -9.01 34.24
CA ARG A 627 4.19 -7.70 34.89
C ARG A 627 4.08 -6.56 33.87
N LEU A 628 4.95 -6.54 32.86
CA LEU A 628 4.89 -5.54 31.77
C LEU A 628 3.58 -5.58 30.97
N ILE A 629 2.93 -6.74 30.86
CA ILE A 629 1.61 -6.89 30.22
C ILE A 629 0.49 -6.45 31.19
N THR A 630 0.58 -6.84 32.46
CA THR A 630 -0.40 -6.47 33.51
C THR A 630 -0.33 -4.98 33.91
N GLU A 631 0.75 -4.29 33.58
CA GLU A 631 0.90 -2.82 33.69
C GLU A 631 0.07 -2.06 32.62
N LEU A 632 -0.55 -2.75 31.64
CA LEU A 632 -1.42 -2.13 30.63
C LEU A 632 -2.85 -1.91 31.15
N PRO A 633 -3.49 -0.77 30.84
CA PRO A 633 -4.91 -0.56 31.13
C PRO A 633 -5.80 -1.40 30.18
N GLU A 634 -6.79 -2.09 30.74
CA GLU A 634 -7.79 -2.87 30.00
C GLU A 634 -8.72 -1.98 29.17
N GLU A 635 -9.04 -0.81 29.73
CA GLU A 635 -9.81 0.26 29.11
C GLU A 635 -9.18 1.62 29.42
N GLY A 636 -9.26 2.56 28.48
CA GLY A 636 -8.84 3.94 28.67
C GLY A 636 -9.29 4.82 27.51
N GLU A 637 -8.77 6.05 27.47
CA GLU A 637 -8.83 6.87 26.27
C GLU A 637 -7.85 6.36 25.20
N ALA A 638 -8.16 6.62 23.92
CA ALA A 638 -7.32 6.18 22.80
C ALA A 638 -5.87 6.65 22.90
N GLU A 639 -5.64 7.85 23.45
CA GLU A 639 -4.30 8.43 23.61
C GLU A 639 -3.53 7.79 24.79
N GLU A 640 -4.22 7.41 25.87
CA GLU A 640 -3.64 6.65 26.98
C GLU A 640 -3.21 5.26 26.50
N LEU A 641 -4.08 4.56 25.76
CA LEU A 641 -3.81 3.26 25.14
C LEU A 641 -2.64 3.34 24.15
N ARG A 642 -2.54 4.41 23.35
CA ARG A 642 -1.38 4.69 22.50
C ARG A 642 -0.09 4.79 23.33
N VAL A 643 -0.10 5.54 24.43
CA VAL A 643 1.09 5.73 25.28
C VAL A 643 1.49 4.42 25.96
N ALA A 644 0.53 3.66 26.50
CA ALA A 644 0.77 2.36 27.12
C ALA A 644 1.41 1.36 26.15
N ILE A 645 0.86 1.19 24.95
CA ILE A 645 1.43 0.31 23.90
C ILE A 645 2.81 0.82 23.43
N ALA A 646 3.03 2.13 23.36
CA ALA A 646 4.32 2.68 22.98
C ALA A 646 5.41 2.42 24.05
N LEU A 647 5.07 2.52 25.34
CA LEU A 647 5.96 2.19 26.45
C LEU A 647 6.27 0.68 26.51
N LEU A 648 5.26 -0.16 26.29
CA LEU A 648 5.40 -1.61 26.19
C LEU A 648 6.41 -2.00 25.10
N LEU A 649 6.27 -1.46 23.88
CA LEU A 649 7.18 -1.74 22.77
C LEU A 649 8.62 -1.27 23.03
N ASP A 650 8.82 -0.24 23.85
CA ASP A 650 10.16 0.24 24.24
C ASP A 650 10.78 -0.64 25.35
N ARG A 651 9.97 -1.09 26.33
CA ARG A 651 10.38 -2.08 27.36
C ARG A 651 10.76 -3.43 26.77
N PHE A 652 10.11 -3.85 25.68
CA PHE A 652 10.48 -5.02 24.88
C PHE A 652 11.63 -4.74 23.86
N ASP A 653 12.31 -3.58 23.94
CA ASP A 653 13.45 -3.15 23.11
C ASP A 653 13.21 -3.18 21.58
N PHE A 654 11.94 -3.22 21.15
CA PHE A 654 11.53 -3.52 19.77
C PHE A 654 12.17 -2.58 18.74
N ALA A 655 12.16 -1.28 19.04
CA ALA A 655 12.72 -0.26 18.17
C ALA A 655 14.25 -0.37 18.01
N ASN A 656 14.98 -0.92 19.00
CA ASN A 656 16.42 -1.17 18.88
C ASN A 656 16.71 -2.48 18.15
N GLN A 657 15.96 -3.56 18.41
CA GLN A 657 16.13 -4.83 17.69
C GLN A 657 15.87 -4.68 16.19
N VAL A 658 14.82 -3.94 15.79
CA VAL A 658 14.57 -3.59 14.37
C VAL A 658 15.74 -2.81 13.74
N ARG A 659 16.41 -1.93 14.52
CA ARG A 659 17.53 -1.10 14.03
C ARG A 659 18.90 -1.80 14.11
N LYS A 660 18.99 -2.94 14.80
CA LYS A 660 20.22 -3.72 15.07
C LYS A 660 20.97 -4.19 13.81
N PRO A 661 20.32 -4.63 12.71
CA PRO A 661 21.04 -5.01 11.48
C PRO A 661 21.82 -3.83 10.88
N PHE A 662 21.20 -2.65 10.80
CA PHE A 662 21.85 -1.42 10.32
C PHE A 662 23.00 -0.96 11.23
N ARG A 663 22.93 -1.19 12.54
CA ARG A 663 24.03 -0.88 13.48
C ARG A 663 25.20 -1.86 13.36
N ARG A 664 25.00 -3.08 12.84
CA ARG A 664 26.01 -4.15 12.80
C ARG A 664 26.64 -4.38 11.42
N SER A 665 26.04 -3.91 10.32
CA SER A 665 26.50 -4.18 8.96
C SER A 665 26.64 -2.92 8.10
N ALA A 666 27.87 -2.67 7.65
CA ALA A 666 28.15 -1.91 6.42
C ALA A 666 28.51 -2.82 5.23
N THR A 667 28.47 -4.14 5.41
CA THR A 667 29.14 -5.14 4.56
C THR A 667 28.31 -6.39 4.22
N THR A 668 27.12 -6.58 4.81
CA THR A 668 26.24 -7.75 4.61
C THR A 668 25.11 -7.43 3.60
N PRO A 669 24.69 -8.36 2.72
CA PRO A 669 23.67 -8.11 1.69
C PRO A 669 22.24 -7.80 2.19
N ASP A 670 21.92 -7.94 3.48
CA ASP A 670 20.58 -7.79 4.07
C ASP A 670 20.01 -6.35 4.12
N ILE A 671 20.72 -5.35 3.58
CA ILE A 671 20.28 -3.93 3.59
C ILE A 671 18.83 -3.73 3.11
N PRO A 672 18.32 -4.40 2.05
CA PRO A 672 16.93 -4.26 1.62
C PRO A 672 15.90 -4.80 2.63
N ARG A 673 16.24 -5.86 3.36
CA ARG A 673 15.39 -6.45 4.41
C ARG A 673 15.34 -5.53 5.62
N ALA A 674 16.50 -5.10 6.10
CA ALA A 674 16.59 -4.15 7.22
C ALA A 674 15.85 -2.83 6.91
N ALA A 675 15.95 -2.33 5.67
CA ALA A 675 15.23 -1.14 5.23
C ALA A 675 13.70 -1.32 5.26
N LEU A 676 13.20 -2.52 4.93
CA LEU A 676 11.79 -2.86 5.03
C LEU A 676 11.34 -3.01 6.49
N ASP A 677 12.13 -3.65 7.36
CA ASP A 677 11.81 -3.77 8.80
C ASP A 677 11.76 -2.38 9.49
N ILE A 678 12.65 -1.43 9.14
CA ILE A 678 12.54 -0.04 9.61
C ILE A 678 11.27 0.65 9.11
N ARG A 679 10.85 0.43 7.85
CA ARG A 679 9.55 0.94 7.38
C ARG A 679 8.38 0.29 8.12
N GLY A 680 8.48 -1.00 8.45
CA GLY A 680 7.49 -1.71 9.25
C GLY A 680 7.30 -1.10 10.64
N LEU A 681 8.40 -0.81 11.36
CA LEU A 681 8.37 -0.11 12.64
C LEU A 681 7.67 1.26 12.54
N GLU A 682 7.96 2.03 11.49
CA GLU A 682 7.32 3.33 11.29
C GLU A 682 5.84 3.18 10.85
N GLY A 683 5.51 2.12 10.11
CA GLY A 683 4.13 1.77 9.75
C GLY A 683 3.27 1.34 10.95
N VAL A 684 3.85 0.63 11.94
CA VAL A 684 3.20 0.37 13.24
C VAL A 684 2.90 1.68 13.97
N ARG A 685 3.87 2.60 14.03
CA ARG A 685 3.68 3.92 14.68
C ARG A 685 2.57 4.74 13.99
N ARG A 686 2.52 4.74 12.65
CA ARG A 686 1.46 5.39 11.87
C ARG A 686 0.11 4.71 12.07
N ALA A 687 0.07 3.38 12.15
CA ALA A 687 -1.16 2.64 12.41
C ALA A 687 -1.76 2.97 13.78
N ILE A 688 -0.93 3.03 14.83
CA ILE A 688 -1.38 3.42 16.18
C ILE A 688 -1.87 4.88 16.18
N ALA A 689 -1.15 5.80 15.53
CA ALA A 689 -1.59 7.20 15.40
C ALA A 689 -2.86 7.37 14.55
N ALA A 690 -3.09 6.51 13.56
CA ALA A 690 -4.31 6.47 12.75
C ALA A 690 -5.50 5.91 13.55
N ALA A 691 -5.30 4.87 14.36
CA ALA A 691 -6.32 4.33 15.26
C ALA A 691 -6.84 5.39 16.25
N VAL A 692 -5.96 6.16 16.92
CA VAL A 692 -6.40 7.26 17.80
C VAL A 692 -7.27 8.27 17.05
N ARG A 693 -6.92 8.58 15.80
CA ARG A 693 -7.67 9.49 14.94
C ARG A 693 -9.02 8.93 14.52
N SER A 694 -9.15 7.64 14.20
CA SER A 694 -10.46 7.08 13.81
C SER A 694 -11.45 7.11 14.96
N PHE A 695 -11.04 6.75 16.18
CA PHE A 695 -11.89 6.86 17.37
C PHE A 695 -12.35 8.31 17.60
N LYS A 696 -11.42 9.27 17.58
CA LYS A 696 -11.72 10.70 17.79
C LYS A 696 -12.64 11.26 16.71
N TYR A 697 -12.27 11.11 15.43
CA TYR A 697 -12.97 11.75 14.31
C TYR A 697 -14.38 11.19 14.10
N ALA A 698 -14.56 9.87 14.23
CA ALA A 698 -15.92 9.30 14.25
C ALA A 698 -16.70 9.79 15.49
N GLY A 699 -16.03 9.83 16.65
CA GLY A 699 -16.60 10.22 17.94
C GLY A 699 -17.27 11.58 17.91
N GLU A 700 -16.59 12.60 17.37
CA GLU A 700 -17.14 13.95 17.20
C GLU A 700 -18.37 13.95 16.27
N ILE A 701 -18.22 13.41 15.05
CA ILE A 701 -19.27 13.39 14.00
C ILE A 701 -20.55 12.69 14.50
N VAL A 702 -20.42 11.50 15.08
CA VAL A 702 -21.59 10.70 15.48
C VAL A 702 -22.23 11.22 16.78
N SER A 703 -21.47 11.89 17.66
CA SER A 703 -21.99 12.46 18.91
C SER A 703 -22.73 13.78 18.68
N GLU A 704 -22.27 14.65 17.79
CA GLU A 704 -23.00 15.87 17.41
C GLU A 704 -24.28 15.54 16.63
N ALA A 705 -24.24 14.52 15.77
CA ALA A 705 -25.43 13.90 15.18
C ALA A 705 -26.36 13.18 16.20
N ARG A 706 -26.02 13.20 17.49
CA ARG A 706 -26.84 12.76 18.64
C ARG A 706 -27.43 13.96 19.41
N ALA A 707 -26.68 15.06 19.52
CA ALA A 707 -27.07 16.30 20.20
C ALA A 707 -28.24 17.05 19.51
N ALA A 708 -28.53 16.74 18.24
CA ALA A 708 -29.76 17.17 17.56
C ALA A 708 -31.05 16.53 18.14
N ALA A 709 -30.94 15.62 19.11
CA ALA A 709 -32.05 15.14 19.93
C ALA A 709 -31.80 15.49 21.41
N PRO A 710 -32.85 15.83 22.20
CA PRO A 710 -32.69 16.31 23.57
C PRO A 710 -32.22 15.18 24.51
N SER A 711 -30.93 15.13 24.84
CA SER A 711 -30.35 14.18 25.79
C SER A 711 -29.24 14.83 26.62
N LEU A 712 -29.36 14.77 27.94
CA LEU A 712 -28.48 15.44 28.90
C LEU A 712 -27.26 14.56 29.30
N THR A 713 -26.33 14.33 28.37
CA THR A 713 -25.05 13.64 28.65
C THR A 713 -23.87 14.31 27.95
N VAL A 714 -23.51 15.50 28.42
CA VAL A 714 -22.28 16.20 28.01
C VAL A 714 -21.06 15.66 28.79
N GLY A 715 -19.93 15.43 28.11
CA GLY A 715 -18.61 15.59 28.75
C GLY A 715 -17.81 14.35 29.16
N LEU A 716 -18.15 13.13 28.71
CA LEU A 716 -17.28 11.95 28.88
C LEU A 716 -16.90 11.36 27.52
N LEU A 717 -15.59 11.23 27.26
CA LEU A 717 -15.08 10.48 26.11
C LEU A 717 -15.39 8.98 26.29
N PRO A 718 -15.72 8.26 25.20
CA PRO A 718 -16.01 6.84 25.29
C PRO A 718 -14.75 6.07 25.69
N ARG A 719 -14.82 5.32 26.80
CA ARG A 719 -13.79 4.33 27.13
C ARG A 719 -13.70 3.27 26.04
N ILE A 720 -12.47 2.95 25.66
CA ILE A 720 -12.16 2.00 24.60
C ILE A 720 -11.42 0.82 25.24
N THR A 721 -11.82 -0.40 24.92
CA THR A 721 -11.09 -1.60 25.37
C THR A 721 -9.78 -1.75 24.59
N LEU A 722 -8.72 -2.23 25.25
CA LEU A 722 -7.42 -2.47 24.65
C LEU A 722 -7.53 -3.34 23.38
N ALA A 723 -8.33 -4.41 23.41
CA ALA A 723 -8.57 -5.27 22.26
C ALA A 723 -9.25 -4.52 21.09
N SER A 724 -10.25 -3.66 21.35
CA SER A 724 -10.91 -2.85 20.32
C SER A 724 -9.97 -1.80 19.71
N PHE A 725 -9.07 -1.24 20.52
CA PHE A 725 -8.02 -0.34 20.04
C PHE A 725 -7.01 -1.08 19.15
N VAL A 726 -6.50 -2.24 19.60
CA VAL A 726 -5.57 -3.07 18.83
C VAL A 726 -6.19 -3.56 17.51
N ASP A 727 -7.48 -3.87 17.47
CA ASP A 727 -8.22 -4.17 16.24
C ASP A 727 -8.15 -3.03 15.21
N GLU A 728 -8.25 -1.76 15.64
CA GLU A 728 -8.06 -0.62 14.73
C GLU A 728 -6.62 -0.46 14.29
N VAL A 729 -5.63 -0.73 15.16
CA VAL A 729 -4.21 -0.73 14.79
C VAL A 729 -3.93 -1.79 13.71
N GLU A 730 -4.44 -3.01 13.87
CA GLU A 730 -4.32 -4.06 12.84
C GLU A 730 -5.03 -3.67 11.54
N ARG A 731 -6.20 -3.05 11.61
CA ARG A 731 -6.93 -2.56 10.42
C ARG A 731 -6.15 -1.47 9.68
N CYS A 732 -5.47 -0.59 10.42
CA CYS A 732 -4.55 0.43 9.90
C CYS A 732 -3.20 -0.14 9.40
N LEU A 733 -2.82 -1.36 9.80
CA LEU A 733 -1.67 -2.08 9.23
C LEU A 733 -2.05 -2.79 7.93
N ARG A 734 -3.25 -3.40 7.85
CA ARG A 734 -3.76 -4.07 6.65
C ARG A 734 -4.16 -3.10 5.51
N SER A 735 -4.17 -1.79 5.75
CA SER A 735 -4.30 -0.76 4.71
C SER A 735 -2.94 -0.23 4.20
N GLN A 736 -1.80 -0.62 4.79
CA GLN A 736 -0.49 -0.14 4.37
C GLN A 736 0.22 -1.08 3.39
N VAL A 737 0.61 -0.53 2.23
CA VAL A 737 1.43 -1.22 1.22
C VAL A 737 2.77 -0.49 1.10
N LEU A 738 3.86 -1.14 1.52
CA LEU A 738 5.19 -0.54 1.62
C LEU A 738 6.02 -0.76 0.35
N SER A 739 6.58 0.34 -0.17
CA SER A 739 7.34 0.38 -1.43
C SER A 739 8.84 0.07 -1.28
N VAL A 740 9.29 -1.15 -1.61
CA VAL A 740 10.72 -1.51 -1.58
C VAL A 740 11.41 -1.21 -2.91
N ARG A 741 12.07 -0.05 -2.99
CA ARG A 741 12.96 0.29 -4.10
C ARG A 741 14.32 -0.39 -3.95
N ARG A 742 14.59 -1.41 -4.77
CA ARG A 742 15.96 -1.82 -5.11
C ARG A 742 16.61 -0.69 -5.91
N ASN A 743 17.36 0.18 -5.25
CA ASN A 743 18.13 1.23 -5.93
C ASN A 743 19.23 0.60 -6.81
N GLY A 744 18.99 0.50 -8.11
CA GLY A 744 20.04 0.22 -9.10
C GLY A 744 21.14 1.28 -9.05
N ARG A 745 22.24 0.95 -8.36
CA ARG A 745 23.51 1.71 -8.22
C ARG A 745 23.46 3.25 -8.39
N ARG A 746 22.52 3.94 -7.74
CA ARG A 746 22.64 5.38 -7.45
C ARG A 746 22.90 5.58 -5.96
N ARG A 747 24.12 6.04 -5.63
CA ARG A 747 24.51 6.39 -4.26
C ARG A 747 23.55 7.45 -3.72
N LEU A 748 22.94 7.19 -2.56
CA LEU A 748 22.20 8.23 -1.83
C LEU A 748 23.19 9.33 -1.44
N PRO A 749 22.90 10.62 -1.71
CA PRO A 749 23.74 11.71 -1.22
C PRO A 749 23.82 11.67 0.30
N ALA A 750 25.04 11.75 0.86
CA ALA A 750 25.27 11.61 2.31
C ALA A 750 24.40 12.55 3.15
N ALA A 751 24.10 13.75 2.63
CA ALA A 751 23.19 14.72 3.22
C ALA A 751 21.77 14.16 3.54
N ARG A 752 21.25 13.20 2.76
CA ARG A 752 19.91 12.63 2.98
C ARG A 752 19.92 11.56 4.09
N LEU A 753 21.02 10.82 4.24
CA LEU A 753 21.26 9.94 5.39
C LEU A 753 21.53 10.76 6.66
N ALA A 754 22.30 11.85 6.55
CA ALA A 754 22.56 12.76 7.66
C ALA A 754 21.27 13.39 8.22
N ARG A 755 20.33 13.84 7.37
CA ARG A 755 19.02 14.37 7.82
C ARG A 755 18.19 13.31 8.56
N LEU A 756 18.17 12.06 8.09
CA LEU A 756 17.49 10.95 8.78
C LEU A 756 18.13 10.62 10.14
N ALA A 757 19.45 10.76 10.28
CA ALA A 757 20.15 10.58 11.55
C ALA A 757 19.99 11.78 12.52
N LEU A 758 19.92 13.00 11.99
CA LEU A 758 19.77 14.23 12.78
C LEU A 758 18.37 14.39 13.39
N SER A 759 17.33 13.87 12.74
CA SER A 759 15.96 13.86 13.27
C SER A 759 15.77 12.97 14.53
N ALA A 760 16.82 12.32 15.01
CA ALA A 760 16.80 11.36 16.11
C ALA A 760 17.63 11.80 17.35
N ARG A 761 17.95 13.10 17.49
CA ARG A 761 18.55 13.66 18.71
C ARG A 761 17.78 14.89 19.17
N GLY A 762 17.32 14.86 20.43
CA GLY A 762 16.59 15.96 21.06
C GLY A 762 17.41 17.25 21.16
N ALA A 763 16.70 18.38 21.29
CA ALA A 763 17.28 19.71 21.20
C ALA A 763 18.39 19.98 22.22
N ARG A 764 19.57 20.39 21.73
CA ARG A 764 20.61 21.14 22.46
C ARG A 764 21.17 22.22 21.54
N THR A 765 21.75 23.26 22.13
CA THR A 765 21.83 24.61 21.54
C THR A 765 22.79 24.77 20.35
N SER A 766 22.44 25.69 19.45
CA SER A 766 23.07 25.93 18.14
C SER A 766 24.56 26.27 18.17
N GLU A 767 25.06 26.81 19.30
CA GLU A 767 26.46 27.20 19.51
C GLU A 767 27.42 26.01 19.38
N GLU A 768 27.06 24.87 19.96
CA GLU A 768 27.92 23.68 19.99
C GLU A 768 28.03 23.03 18.61
N ILE A 769 26.96 23.14 17.81
CA ILE A 769 26.89 22.62 16.43
C ILE A 769 27.90 23.36 15.54
N ARG A 770 27.99 24.70 15.62
CA ARG A 770 29.03 25.47 14.91
C ARG A 770 30.44 25.03 15.32
N ARG A 771 30.70 24.90 16.63
CA ARG A 771 32.01 24.46 17.16
C ARG A 771 32.37 22.99 16.85
N ARG A 772 31.41 22.14 16.48
CA ARG A 772 31.67 20.76 15.99
C ARG A 772 31.80 20.69 14.47
N ALA A 773 31.10 21.54 13.71
CA ALA A 773 31.18 21.55 12.25
C ALA A 773 32.56 21.94 11.72
N GLY A 774 33.17 23.03 12.24
CA GLY A 774 34.48 23.49 11.78
C GLY A 774 35.57 22.41 11.92
N ARG A 775 35.70 21.83 13.11
CA ARG A 775 36.70 20.78 13.43
C ARG A 775 36.54 19.47 12.63
N HIS A 776 35.43 19.29 11.90
CA HIS A 776 35.24 18.15 10.99
C HIS A 776 35.71 18.42 9.56
N LEU A 777 35.74 19.69 9.13
CA LEU A 777 36.24 20.09 7.81
C LEU A 777 37.77 20.00 7.75
N ASP A 778 38.46 20.48 8.79
CA ASP A 778 39.93 20.47 8.86
C ASP A 778 40.52 19.05 8.81
N ARG A 779 39.88 18.07 9.47
CA ARG A 779 40.30 16.66 9.41
C ARG A 779 40.20 16.07 7.99
N HIS A 780 39.11 16.33 7.28
CA HIS A 780 38.98 15.85 5.89
C HIS A 780 39.89 16.60 4.90
N ALA A 781 40.35 17.80 5.22
CA ALA A 781 41.40 18.47 4.45
C ALA A 781 42.78 17.79 4.64
N ALA A 782 43.09 17.34 5.86
CA ALA A 782 44.33 16.62 6.17
C ALA A 782 44.38 15.22 5.53
N GLU A 783 43.34 14.40 5.69
CA GLU A 783 43.26 13.02 5.16
C GLU A 783 43.38 12.95 3.63
N ARG A 784 43.00 14.01 2.91
CA ARG A 784 43.13 14.08 1.45
C ARG A 784 44.56 14.33 0.96
N ARG A 785 45.50 14.75 1.81
CA ARG A 785 46.91 14.96 1.42
C ARG A 785 47.78 13.72 1.61
N THR A 786 47.46 12.82 2.53
CA THR A 786 48.25 11.59 2.79
C THR A 786 47.99 10.45 1.80
N LEU A 787 46.82 10.42 1.15
CA LEU A 787 46.44 9.34 0.22
C LEU A 787 47.02 9.45 -1.20
N PHE A 788 47.83 10.47 -1.51
CA PHE A 788 48.35 10.73 -2.87
C PHE A 788 49.85 10.41 -3.07
N LEU A 789 50.51 9.79 -2.08
CA LEU A 789 51.98 9.61 -2.06
C LEU A 789 52.46 8.17 -1.79
N SER A 790 51.60 7.16 -1.87
CA SER A 790 51.97 5.76 -1.56
C SER A 790 51.43 4.73 -2.57
N SER A 791 52.00 4.69 -3.79
CA SER A 791 51.76 3.62 -4.78
C SER A 791 52.78 3.58 -5.93
N ARG A 792 54.09 3.59 -5.63
CA ARG A 792 55.18 3.20 -6.55
C ARG A 792 56.24 2.40 -5.81
N VAL A 793 56.97 1.54 -6.56
CA VAL A 793 57.82 0.42 -6.06
C VAL A 793 56.94 -0.74 -5.52
N SER A 794 57.15 -2.03 -5.84
CA SER A 794 58.30 -2.70 -6.48
C SER A 794 57.95 -3.67 -7.65
N ARG A 795 59.02 -4.24 -8.20
CA ARG A 795 59.19 -5.30 -9.23
C ARG A 795 58.69 -6.69 -8.74
N ASP A 796 58.68 -7.79 -9.52
CA ASP A 796 59.61 -8.17 -10.61
C ASP A 796 59.06 -9.12 -11.70
N ARG A 797 59.89 -9.30 -12.75
CA ARG A 797 59.96 -10.27 -13.90
C ARG A 797 58.94 -11.44 -13.99
N THR A 798 58.60 -11.96 -15.17
CA THR A 798 59.29 -11.98 -16.50
C THR A 798 58.43 -11.28 -17.60
N ALA A 799 58.64 -11.34 -18.94
CA ALA A 799 59.55 -12.07 -19.85
C ALA A 799 59.91 -11.23 -21.11
N PHE A 800 60.18 -11.87 -22.26
CA PHE A 800 60.57 -11.31 -23.58
C PHE A 800 60.15 -12.27 -24.72
N PRO A 801 60.11 -11.88 -26.02
CA PRO A 801 60.18 -10.55 -26.67
C PRO A 801 58.95 -10.32 -27.62
N ASP A 802 58.86 -9.56 -28.75
CA ASP A 802 59.67 -8.56 -29.49
C ASP A 802 58.75 -7.70 -30.46
N GLN A 803 59.36 -7.00 -31.43
CA GLN A 803 58.83 -6.43 -32.70
C GLN A 803 57.89 -5.20 -32.68
N THR A 804 58.50 -4.06 -32.37
CA THR A 804 58.60 -2.86 -33.25
C THR A 804 57.39 -2.36 -34.08
N SER A 805 56.91 -1.14 -33.77
CA SER A 805 57.17 0.08 -34.60
C SER A 805 56.37 1.32 -34.14
N GLY A 806 56.79 2.54 -34.56
CA GLY A 806 56.03 3.82 -34.59
C GLY A 806 55.06 4.14 -33.43
N ALA A 807 55.35 4.95 -32.41
CA ALA A 807 56.26 6.10 -32.28
C ALA A 807 55.92 7.33 -33.17
N GLN A 808 54.86 8.08 -32.85
CA GLN A 808 54.85 9.55 -32.97
C GLN A 808 53.72 10.28 -32.17
N ARG A 809 54.03 11.52 -31.78
CA ARG A 809 53.11 12.62 -31.38
C ARG A 809 52.08 12.38 -30.27
N TRP A 810 52.57 12.32 -29.04
CA TRP A 810 52.02 13.22 -27.99
C TRP A 810 52.54 14.66 -28.17
N GLN A 811 51.95 15.60 -27.44
CA GLN A 811 52.29 17.04 -27.31
C GLN A 811 51.74 18.01 -28.37
N ARG A 812 50.62 18.67 -28.03
CA ARG A 812 50.64 20.08 -27.57
C ARG A 812 49.38 20.45 -26.78
N ILE A 813 49.61 20.91 -25.53
CA ILE A 813 48.94 22.01 -24.80
C ILE A 813 47.42 22.16 -25.04
N SER A 814 46.49 21.95 -24.10
CA SER A 814 46.48 22.17 -22.62
C SER A 814 46.44 23.64 -22.15
N ARG A 815 45.59 24.46 -22.80
CA ARG A 815 44.90 25.72 -22.37
C ARG A 815 43.98 26.06 -23.56
N VAL A 816 42.72 26.49 -23.46
CA VAL A 816 41.99 27.39 -22.54
C VAL A 816 40.58 26.77 -22.37
N LEU A 817 39.98 26.49 -21.19
CA LEU A 817 39.58 27.30 -20.02
C LEU A 817 38.57 28.43 -20.31
N LEU A 818 37.28 28.18 -20.02
CA LEU A 818 36.12 29.10 -20.09
C LEU A 818 35.52 29.35 -21.49
N SER A 819 34.45 28.61 -21.76
CA SER A 819 33.25 29.03 -22.50
C SER A 819 32.05 28.32 -21.85
#